data_AF-A0A7X8M7I3-F1
#
_entry.id   AF-A0A7X8M7I3-F1
#
_cell.length_a   1.000
_cell.length_b   1.000
_cell.length_c   1.000
_cell.angle_alpha   90.00
_cell.angle_beta   90.00
_cell.angle_gamma   90.00
#
_symmetry.space_group_name_H-M   'P 1'
#
loop_
_entity.id
_entity.type
_entity.pdbx_description
1 polymer ?
#
loop_
_entity_poly.entity_id
_entity_poly.type
_entity_poly.pdbx_seq_one_letter_code
_entity_poly.pdbx_strand_id
1 'polypeptide(L)'
;MNPIKAWSAGILCILMGQGLFAETSLYVAPNGSDANPGSFEQPFATVEKALSSVRSLRAGRPAEPVTVYLRGGVYYLSRPLVLTPDDSGLEEAPITFCSYGEENPVLSGGSVIKGWKKKQVNKRLMWVAELEEVKNGAWSFHQLWIDGVRHGPARHPNQGYLQVQRLAQRSEQSQWSDGDVQFGYAAGDVPAGLQPGDEIVVMNRWVESRLPVQRIDKAGQMLYFSKQSLFRLDENDPYYIENAFSALDQPGEWYLDRNKGLLYYIPKEGENPATLQVIAPRLTGLLYLQGEPDSGRYVQHVRWQNITFSHTEWYFPADFRSTWRHARSDMEVGGFPQAAVGVPAAVYGEGCRYIELNKCRLLHLGGYGVEWARACSHNRLRHCEIGDLAAGGVKIGETILRSSADQTHDQEVLDCHIHDGGRVFHSAVGVWIGQSYNNRIIHNHIHDFYYTGISIGWTWGYGETLAAANRVELNHVHHIGVLSNGDGPILSDMAGIYTLGTQPGTLIRQNSFHDIAGLRYGGWGIYFDEGSTYILAEENLVYRTTHGGFHQHYGKENVVRNNIFCQARDFQIQRSRREEHTSFSFEKNIVYWNSGKLLEGRFDDFHFLFDHNLYWQTQHQPIRFDTMSLSGWQNRGMDRHSLIADPLFIDPDHDDFRLQPGSPAFQLGFEPIPIHKVFQSWSEVQEQLDEPAVRPRSLYRQDLMEFLSSRDTVTVEDIHRLTDEAANAGVTTLVLSAHLGQNVAWPSQAAAVFAYSDLALRRSKNDSMHKKCSDNLHRLLQAQQDPIELFLRRARLRGLEGVISLSMNDRLEIDRTNSPLLSAFWKQHPAYRLTGEDGASTYALNFAVDQVRDYFLALLREACERYPLDGIELDFSRHPLFASKQEKNSVILNRFIEHARATTRAIGDRRNRPILLSARIPSTLQRCTAAGLAVADWCRFDGVDFLTVAPFQSTETEIPVWEFKVVCDRIPVYASLGATLGGRPMAEETARAAAAALFDNGAEGIYLSSTAAIPLTVFKELRSMEALANQSKLYAW
;
A
#
# COMPACT_ATOMS: atom_id res chain seq x y z
N MET A 1 -78.92 -1.27 -38.27
CA MET A 1 -77.93 -2.38 -38.28
C MET A 1 -76.54 -1.76 -38.31
N ASN A 2 -75.64 -2.29 -37.47
CA ASN A 2 -74.22 -1.95 -37.23
C ASN A 2 -73.38 -1.63 -38.50
N PRO A 3 -72.19 -0.95 -38.41
CA PRO A 3 -71.16 -1.25 -37.40
C PRO A 3 -70.28 -0.12 -36.81
N ILE A 4 -69.94 -0.36 -35.53
CA ILE A 4 -68.60 -0.44 -34.89
C ILE A 4 -67.76 0.84 -34.74
N LYS A 5 -67.55 1.15 -33.45
CA LYS A 5 -66.92 2.30 -32.80
C LYS A 5 -65.38 2.26 -32.87
N ALA A 6 -64.79 3.39 -33.22
CA ALA A 6 -63.42 3.76 -32.83
C ALA A 6 -63.49 4.58 -31.52
N TRP A 7 -62.70 4.21 -30.51
CA TRP A 7 -62.52 4.97 -29.28
C TRP A 7 -61.14 5.62 -29.32
N SER A 8 -61.15 6.95 -29.40
CA SER A 8 -60.04 7.84 -29.08
C SER A 8 -59.93 7.97 -27.56
N ALA A 9 -58.86 7.42 -26.98
CA ALA A 9 -58.50 7.63 -25.58
C ALA A 9 -57.26 8.54 -25.52
N GLY A 10 -57.40 9.65 -24.80
CA GLY A 10 -56.34 10.63 -24.59
C GLY A 10 -55.14 10.02 -23.86
N ILE A 11 -53.95 10.25 -24.41
CA ILE A 11 -52.70 10.00 -23.72
C ILE A 11 -52.42 11.19 -22.80
N LEU A 12 -52.55 10.92 -21.51
CA LEU A 12 -51.99 11.71 -20.43
C LEU A 12 -50.46 11.61 -20.55
N CYS A 13 -49.79 12.71 -20.92
CA CYS A 13 -48.34 12.79 -20.87
C CYS A 13 -47.88 12.71 -19.41
N ILE A 14 -47.51 11.51 -18.95
CA ILE A 14 -46.67 11.35 -17.77
C ILE A 14 -45.23 11.54 -18.25
N LEU A 15 -44.73 12.77 -18.09
CA LEU A 15 -43.29 13.06 -18.10
C LEU A 15 -42.67 12.36 -16.88
N MET A 16 -42.22 11.11 -17.03
CA MET A 16 -41.23 10.55 -16.11
C MET A 16 -39.89 11.20 -16.43
N GLY A 17 -39.61 12.32 -15.79
CA GLY A 17 -38.27 12.90 -15.74
C GLY A 17 -37.36 11.93 -14.99
N GLN A 18 -36.47 11.24 -15.70
CA GLN A 18 -35.30 10.68 -15.07
C GLN A 18 -34.35 11.85 -14.83
N GLY A 19 -34.35 12.35 -13.59
CA GLY A 19 -33.39 13.34 -13.14
C GLY A 19 -32.00 12.74 -13.19
N LEU A 20 -31.10 13.36 -13.95
CA LEU A 20 -29.69 13.38 -13.58
C LEU A 20 -29.65 13.95 -12.14
N PHE A 21 -29.35 13.13 -11.15
CA PHE A 21 -29.16 13.63 -9.80
C PHE A 21 -27.93 14.54 -9.81
N ALA A 22 -28.15 15.84 -9.62
CA ALA A 22 -27.08 16.79 -9.44
C ALA A 22 -26.42 16.55 -8.07
N GLU A 23 -25.10 16.39 -8.04
CA GLU A 23 -24.33 16.32 -6.80
C GLU A 23 -24.60 17.56 -5.95
N THR A 24 -24.96 17.35 -4.68
CA THR A 24 -25.22 18.46 -3.76
C THR A 24 -23.92 18.85 -3.04
N SER A 25 -23.45 20.08 -3.28
CA SER A 25 -22.22 20.59 -2.69
C SER A 25 -22.50 21.55 -1.52
N LEU A 26 -21.84 21.32 -0.40
CA LEU A 26 -21.82 22.21 0.77
C LEU A 26 -20.41 22.75 1.00
N TYR A 27 -20.29 24.00 1.45
CA TYR A 27 -19.00 24.66 1.68
C TYR A 27 -18.86 25.09 3.14
N VAL A 28 -17.68 24.85 3.71
CA VAL A 28 -17.30 25.24 5.07
C VAL A 28 -16.02 26.06 5.01
N ALA A 29 -15.96 27.17 5.74
CA ALA A 29 -14.78 28.03 5.79
C ALA A 29 -14.56 28.61 7.20
N PRO A 30 -13.31 28.81 7.68
CA PRO A 30 -13.06 29.34 9.02
C PRO A 30 -13.61 30.76 9.25
N ASN A 31 -13.81 31.52 8.17
CA ASN A 31 -14.41 32.85 8.16
C ASN A 31 -15.90 32.86 7.76
N GLY A 32 -16.53 31.68 7.66
CA GLY A 32 -17.95 31.51 7.35
C GLY A 32 -18.87 31.84 8.52
N SER A 33 -20.14 31.43 8.41
CA SER A 33 -21.14 31.56 9.47
C SER A 33 -22.13 30.40 9.44
N ASP A 34 -22.47 29.81 10.58
CA ASP A 34 -23.45 28.71 10.64
C ASP A 34 -24.90 29.16 10.41
N ALA A 35 -25.12 30.47 10.31
CA ALA A 35 -26.39 31.05 9.85
C ALA A 35 -26.49 31.09 8.31
N ASN A 36 -25.39 30.89 7.59
CA ASN A 36 -25.36 30.86 6.13
C ASN A 36 -26.00 29.58 5.58
N PRO A 37 -26.36 29.53 4.28
CA PRO A 37 -26.91 28.33 3.66
C PRO A 37 -25.87 27.24 3.33
N GLY A 38 -24.57 27.52 3.44
CA GLY A 38 -23.51 26.57 3.07
C GLY A 38 -23.19 26.55 1.58
N SER A 39 -23.49 27.65 0.85
CA SER A 39 -23.09 27.82 -0.55
C SER A 39 -21.63 28.26 -0.67
N PHE A 40 -21.08 28.26 -1.89
CA PHE A 40 -19.71 28.70 -2.13
C PHE A 40 -19.46 30.14 -1.65
N GLU A 41 -20.39 31.07 -1.91
CA GLU A 41 -20.31 32.48 -1.52
C GLU A 41 -20.65 32.72 -0.04
N GLN A 42 -21.46 31.84 0.55
CA GLN A 42 -21.91 31.92 1.93
C GLN A 42 -21.71 30.56 2.62
N PRO A 43 -20.45 30.20 2.95
CA PRO A 43 -20.12 28.93 3.55
C PRO A 43 -20.52 28.87 5.03
N PHE A 44 -20.72 27.66 5.55
CA PHE A 44 -20.82 27.41 6.99
C PHE A 44 -19.49 27.76 7.70
N ALA A 45 -19.55 28.02 9.00
CA ALA A 45 -18.35 28.22 9.81
C ALA A 45 -17.79 26.88 10.32
N THR A 46 -18.67 25.92 10.64
CA THR A 46 -18.31 24.68 11.32
C THR A 46 -18.63 23.43 10.50
N VAL A 47 -17.82 22.39 10.70
CA VAL A 47 -18.04 21.08 10.07
C VAL A 47 -19.25 20.39 10.70
N GLU A 48 -19.53 20.64 11.98
CA GLU A 48 -20.71 20.19 12.71
C GLU A 48 -22.01 20.67 12.06
N LYS A 49 -22.03 21.93 11.62
CA LYS A 49 -23.17 22.49 10.89
C LYS A 49 -23.32 21.84 9.52
N ALA A 50 -22.23 21.60 8.81
CA ALA A 50 -22.26 20.88 7.53
C ALA A 50 -22.82 19.46 7.70
N LEU A 51 -22.33 18.69 8.68
CA LEU A 51 -22.84 17.35 8.99
C LEU A 51 -24.34 17.35 9.31
N SER A 52 -24.81 18.32 10.10
CA SER A 52 -26.24 18.48 10.40
C SER A 52 -27.09 18.77 9.15
N SER A 53 -26.52 19.52 8.19
CA SER A 53 -27.16 19.79 6.90
C SER A 53 -27.17 18.55 6.00
N VAL A 54 -26.09 17.75 5.99
CA VAL A 54 -26.04 16.45 5.30
C VAL A 54 -27.16 15.54 5.80
N ARG A 55 -27.32 15.38 7.12
CA ARG A 55 -28.43 14.60 7.73
C ARG A 55 -29.79 15.04 7.22
N SER A 56 -30.02 16.35 7.18
CA SER A 56 -31.29 16.94 6.73
C SER A 56 -31.56 16.66 5.24
N LEU A 57 -30.53 16.75 4.40
CA LEU A 57 -30.62 16.43 2.97
C LEU A 57 -30.91 14.94 2.74
N ARG A 58 -30.19 14.06 3.45
CA ARG A 58 -30.33 12.60 3.32
C ARG A 58 -31.70 12.08 3.75
N ALA A 59 -32.30 12.67 4.79
CA ALA A 59 -33.65 12.32 5.22
C ALA A 59 -34.70 12.54 4.11
N GLY A 60 -34.47 13.50 3.21
CA GLY A 60 -35.36 13.76 2.07
C GLY A 60 -34.92 13.15 0.75
N ARG A 61 -33.61 12.91 0.57
CA ARG A 61 -32.99 12.52 -0.71
C ARG A 61 -31.84 11.51 -0.52
N PRO A 62 -32.12 10.28 -0.07
CA PRO A 62 -31.09 9.29 0.27
C PRO A 62 -30.36 8.68 -0.95
N ALA A 63 -30.74 9.03 -2.18
CA ALA A 63 -30.06 8.58 -3.40
C ALA A 63 -29.17 9.66 -4.04
N GLU A 64 -29.11 10.87 -3.47
CA GLU A 64 -28.25 11.95 -3.96
C GLU A 64 -26.88 11.90 -3.24
N PRO A 65 -25.75 11.90 -3.97
CA PRO A 65 -24.43 12.06 -3.36
C PRO A 65 -24.28 13.48 -2.79
N VAL A 66 -23.57 13.59 -1.67
CA VAL A 66 -23.33 14.87 -1.00
C VAL A 66 -21.84 15.06 -0.79
N THR A 67 -21.32 16.20 -1.25
CA THR A 67 -19.91 16.57 -1.07
C THR A 67 -19.80 17.83 -0.22
N VAL A 68 -19.01 17.75 0.83
CA VAL A 68 -18.70 18.85 1.75
C VAL A 68 -17.28 19.30 1.49
N TYR A 69 -17.14 20.48 0.90
CA TYR A 69 -15.86 21.13 0.64
C TYR A 69 -15.42 21.98 1.84
N LEU A 70 -14.26 21.66 2.40
CA LEU A 70 -13.61 22.43 3.46
C LEU A 70 -12.57 23.36 2.84
N ARG A 71 -12.73 24.66 3.07
CA ARG A 71 -11.72 25.67 2.71
C ARG A 71 -10.50 25.55 3.63
N GLY A 72 -9.36 26.04 3.17
CA GLY A 72 -8.10 26.02 3.89
C GLY A 72 -8.16 26.80 5.20
N GLY A 73 -7.45 26.29 6.20
CA GLY A 73 -7.36 26.87 7.54
C GLY A 73 -7.71 25.87 8.65
N VAL A 74 -7.67 26.35 9.89
CA VAL A 74 -7.82 25.50 11.08
C VAL A 74 -9.24 25.62 11.65
N TYR A 75 -9.90 24.48 11.80
CA TYR A 75 -11.21 24.29 12.42
C TYR A 75 -11.00 23.71 13.81
N TYR A 76 -11.08 24.56 14.84
CA TYR A 76 -10.97 24.13 16.24
C TYR A 76 -12.29 23.51 16.70
N LEU A 77 -12.28 22.19 16.90
CA LEU A 77 -13.45 21.44 17.29
C LEU A 77 -13.75 21.65 18.77
N SER A 78 -15.02 21.93 19.09
CA SER A 78 -15.49 22.02 20.48
C SER A 78 -15.77 20.64 21.10
N ARG A 79 -15.99 19.64 20.25
CA ARG A 79 -16.26 18.24 20.57
C ARG A 79 -15.92 17.37 19.35
N PRO A 80 -15.70 16.06 19.51
CA PRO A 80 -15.49 15.16 18.38
C PRO A 80 -16.68 15.21 17.40
N LEU A 81 -16.38 15.07 16.10
CA LEU A 81 -17.39 14.82 15.08
C LEU A 81 -17.90 13.39 15.24
N VAL A 82 -19.20 13.22 15.45
CA VAL A 82 -19.82 11.90 15.64
C VAL A 82 -20.76 11.62 14.48
N LEU A 83 -20.42 10.59 13.71
CA LEU A 83 -21.24 10.02 12.66
C LEU A 83 -21.90 8.75 13.20
N THR A 84 -23.19 8.63 12.92
CA THR A 84 -24.09 7.54 13.33
C THR A 84 -24.61 6.83 12.08
N PRO A 85 -25.37 5.71 12.18
CA PRO A 85 -25.90 5.06 10.99
C PRO A 85 -26.75 5.97 10.10
N ASP A 86 -27.39 6.99 10.69
CA ASP A 86 -28.19 7.99 9.97
C ASP A 86 -27.33 8.92 9.08
N ASP A 87 -26.01 8.90 9.26
CA ASP A 87 -25.00 9.62 8.47
C ASP A 87 -24.43 8.79 7.32
N SER A 88 -25.04 7.66 6.99
CA SER A 88 -24.53 6.75 5.96
C SER A 88 -24.90 7.20 4.54
N GLY A 89 -23.92 7.06 3.64
CA GLY A 89 -24.12 7.11 2.20
C GLY A 89 -24.63 5.79 1.62
N LEU A 90 -24.71 5.74 0.30
CA LEU A 90 -24.86 4.51 -0.50
C LEU A 90 -23.60 4.32 -1.35
N GLU A 91 -23.41 3.13 -1.92
CA GLU A 91 -22.28 2.85 -2.82
C GLU A 91 -22.29 3.79 -4.04
N GLU A 92 -23.46 3.96 -4.64
CA GLU A 92 -23.73 4.85 -5.77
C GLU A 92 -23.90 6.33 -5.36
N ALA A 93 -24.09 6.60 -4.07
CA ALA A 93 -24.33 7.94 -3.52
C ALA A 93 -23.59 8.15 -2.18
N PRO A 94 -22.25 8.18 -2.18
CA PRO A 94 -21.46 8.33 -0.96
C PRO A 94 -21.57 9.76 -0.41
N ILE A 95 -21.15 9.91 0.85
CA ILE A 95 -20.93 11.22 1.48
C ILE A 95 -19.43 11.49 1.49
N THR A 96 -19.00 12.60 0.88
CA THR A 96 -17.58 12.94 0.77
C THR A 96 -17.28 14.24 1.52
N PHE A 97 -16.32 14.21 2.44
CA PHE A 97 -15.70 15.38 3.04
C PHE A 97 -14.33 15.58 2.41
N CYS A 98 -14.10 16.71 1.74
CA CYS A 98 -12.84 16.93 1.04
C CYS A 98 -12.35 18.38 1.13
N SER A 99 -11.06 18.59 0.90
CA SER A 99 -10.52 19.93 0.70
C SER A 99 -11.14 20.59 -0.54
N TYR A 100 -11.23 21.92 -0.53
CA TYR A 100 -11.52 22.67 -1.73
C TYR A 100 -10.25 22.85 -2.57
N GLY A 101 -10.10 22.05 -3.64
CA GLY A 101 -8.87 22.02 -4.44
C GLY A 101 -7.66 21.60 -3.59
N GLU A 102 -6.53 22.27 -3.80
CA GLU A 102 -5.27 22.04 -3.07
C GLU A 102 -5.17 22.79 -1.74
N GLU A 103 -6.29 23.33 -1.23
CA GLU A 103 -6.30 23.98 0.09
C GLU A 103 -6.10 22.95 1.22
N ASN A 104 -5.52 23.38 2.35
CA ASN A 104 -5.18 22.50 3.48
C ASN A 104 -6.08 22.76 4.70
N PRO A 105 -7.25 22.09 4.80
CA PRO A 105 -8.10 22.17 5.99
C PRO A 105 -7.54 21.29 7.13
N VAL A 106 -7.50 21.85 8.34
CA VAL A 106 -7.05 21.16 9.56
C VAL A 106 -8.19 21.08 10.57
N LEU A 107 -8.64 19.87 10.90
CA LEU A 107 -9.53 19.60 12.03
C LEU A 107 -8.70 19.44 13.29
N SER A 108 -8.79 20.42 14.18
CA SER A 108 -7.93 20.53 15.37
C SER A 108 -8.73 20.28 16.64
N GLY A 109 -8.30 19.33 17.45
CA GLY A 109 -8.81 19.10 18.81
C GLY A 109 -8.19 20.02 19.86
N GLY A 110 -7.35 20.96 19.44
CA GLY A 110 -6.58 21.83 20.32
C GLY A 110 -7.20 23.20 20.54
N SER A 111 -6.44 24.04 21.25
CA SER A 111 -6.78 25.42 21.53
C SER A 111 -5.54 26.30 21.50
N VAL A 112 -5.69 27.48 20.91
CA VAL A 112 -4.61 28.47 20.84
C VAL A 112 -4.40 29.10 22.19
N ILE A 113 -3.18 28.99 22.72
CA ILE A 113 -2.75 29.69 23.93
C ILE A 113 -2.36 31.13 23.57
N LYS A 114 -2.97 32.09 24.26
CA LYS A 114 -2.74 33.53 24.08
C LYS A 114 -2.29 34.17 25.39
N GLY A 115 -1.96 35.46 25.33
CA GLY A 115 -1.72 36.26 26.55
C GLY A 115 -0.35 36.05 27.20
N TRP A 116 0.65 35.61 26.43
CA TRP A 116 2.02 35.40 26.90
C TRP A 116 2.65 36.68 27.44
N LYS A 117 3.21 36.60 28.66
CA LYS A 117 3.97 37.67 29.29
C LYS A 117 5.43 37.26 29.47
N LYS A 118 6.36 38.13 29.09
CA LYS A 118 7.79 37.95 29.40
C LYS A 118 8.01 38.12 30.90
N LYS A 119 8.59 37.13 31.57
CA LYS A 119 8.94 37.16 33.00
C LYS A 119 10.37 36.66 33.20
N GLN A 120 11.07 37.27 34.16
CA GLN A 120 12.34 36.75 34.66
C GLN A 120 12.04 35.79 35.81
N VAL A 121 12.35 34.51 35.63
CA VAL A 121 12.11 33.46 36.62
C VAL A 121 13.43 32.73 36.84
N ASN A 122 13.92 32.67 38.08
CA ASN A 122 15.24 32.13 38.41
C ASN A 122 16.39 32.69 37.54
N LYS A 123 16.34 34.00 37.24
CA LYS A 123 17.28 34.73 36.37
C LYS A 123 17.27 34.30 34.88
N ARG A 124 16.27 33.51 34.47
CA ARG A 124 16.04 33.14 33.07
C ARG A 124 14.82 33.87 32.54
N LEU A 125 14.91 34.36 31.30
CA LEU A 125 13.76 34.88 30.58
C LEU A 125 12.85 33.72 30.19
N MET A 126 11.60 33.75 30.65
CA MET A 126 10.56 32.80 30.29
C MET A 126 9.34 33.56 29.78
N TRP A 127 8.53 32.89 28.98
CA TRP A 127 7.18 33.35 28.70
C TRP A 127 6.21 32.59 29.58
N VAL A 128 5.23 33.32 30.10
CA VAL A 128 4.24 32.78 31.02
C VAL A 128 2.85 33.15 30.55
N ALA A 129 1.99 32.14 30.38
CA ALA A 129 0.56 32.31 30.14
C ALA A 129 -0.24 31.90 31.38
N GLU A 130 -1.27 32.69 31.70
CA GLU A 130 -2.22 32.42 32.79
C GLU A 130 -3.45 31.72 32.20
N LEU A 131 -3.76 30.52 32.69
CA LEU A 131 -4.81 29.65 32.18
C LEU A 131 -5.82 29.32 33.31
N GLU A 132 -6.91 30.09 33.37
CA GLU A 132 -7.90 29.96 34.46
C GLU A 132 -8.58 28.59 34.47
N GLU A 133 -8.84 27.99 33.30
CA GLU A 133 -9.39 26.63 33.18
C GLU A 133 -8.42 25.55 33.69
N VAL A 134 -7.11 25.81 33.67
CA VAL A 134 -6.14 24.90 34.29
C VAL A 134 -6.18 25.05 35.80
N LYS A 135 -6.20 26.29 36.28
CA LYS A 135 -6.23 26.60 37.72
C LYS A 135 -7.46 26.03 38.44
N ASN A 136 -8.62 26.00 37.77
CA ASN A 136 -9.85 25.45 38.33
C ASN A 136 -10.06 23.94 38.04
N GLY A 137 -9.11 23.30 37.35
CA GLY A 137 -9.14 21.87 37.02
C GLY A 137 -10.03 21.48 35.84
N ALA A 138 -10.63 22.44 35.10
CA ALA A 138 -11.45 22.15 33.92
C ALA A 138 -10.63 21.75 32.68
N TRP A 139 -9.33 22.05 32.65
CA TRP A 139 -8.43 21.70 31.56
C TRP A 139 -7.05 21.30 32.08
N SER A 140 -6.48 20.24 31.53
CA SER A 140 -5.08 19.87 31.70
C SER A 140 -4.60 19.27 30.39
N PHE A 141 -3.31 19.36 30.11
CA PHE A 141 -2.73 18.78 28.91
C PHE A 141 -1.29 18.31 29.14
N HIS A 142 -0.80 17.40 28.30
CA HIS A 142 0.56 16.86 28.35
C HIS A 142 1.37 17.11 27.09
N GLN A 143 0.81 17.79 26.09
CA GLN A 143 1.50 18.12 24.85
C GLN A 143 1.35 19.61 24.48
N LEU A 144 2.34 20.13 23.77
CA LEU A 144 2.34 21.51 23.27
C LEU A 144 2.97 21.53 21.88
N TRP A 145 2.30 22.22 20.96
CA TRP A 145 2.85 22.49 19.63
C TRP A 145 3.06 23.99 19.45
N ILE A 146 4.19 24.37 18.88
CA ILE A 146 4.58 25.75 18.62
C ILE A 146 4.95 25.83 17.13
N ASP A 147 4.21 26.63 16.37
CA ASP A 147 4.34 26.78 14.92
C ASP A 147 4.39 25.42 14.17
N GLY A 148 3.54 24.48 14.58
CA GLY A 148 3.41 23.15 13.98
C GLY A 148 4.46 22.13 14.45
N VAL A 149 5.38 22.49 15.34
CA VAL A 149 6.40 21.56 15.88
C VAL A 149 6.00 21.13 17.28
N ARG A 150 6.08 19.83 17.59
CA ARG A 150 5.89 19.32 18.95
C ARG A 150 7.07 19.73 19.83
N HIS A 151 6.76 20.31 20.99
CA HIS A 151 7.74 20.62 22.02
C HIS A 151 7.55 19.69 23.21
N GLY A 152 8.63 19.06 23.66
CA GLY A 152 8.63 18.21 24.86
C GLY A 152 8.46 19.04 26.13
N PRO A 153 7.74 18.53 27.14
CA PRO A 153 7.75 19.15 28.47
C PRO A 153 9.17 19.08 29.06
N ALA A 154 9.41 19.90 30.08
CA ALA A 154 10.68 19.96 30.80
C ALA A 154 11.12 18.56 31.26
N ARG A 155 12.34 18.15 30.88
CA ARG A 155 12.84 16.78 31.07
C ARG A 155 14.23 16.75 31.68
N HIS A 156 14.49 15.80 32.58
CA HIS A 156 15.83 15.56 33.12
C HIS A 156 16.23 14.07 33.03
N PRO A 157 17.45 13.78 32.53
CA PRO A 157 18.34 14.68 31.81
C PRO A 157 17.70 15.18 30.50
N ASN A 158 18.20 16.27 29.93
CA ASN A 158 17.70 16.78 28.65
C ASN A 158 17.89 15.77 27.50
N GLN A 159 18.93 14.94 27.57
CA GLN A 159 19.23 13.87 26.62
C GLN A 159 19.72 12.62 27.36
N GLY A 160 19.48 11.44 26.78
CA GLY A 160 19.81 10.16 27.39
C GLY A 160 18.89 9.79 28.55
N TYR A 161 19.31 8.81 29.34
CA TYR A 161 18.49 8.18 30.38
C TYR A 161 19.30 7.96 31.66
N LEU A 162 18.66 8.12 32.80
CA LEU A 162 19.16 7.71 34.11
C LEU A 162 18.89 6.22 34.31
N GLN A 163 19.44 5.62 35.37
CA GLN A 163 19.34 4.18 35.60
C GLN A 163 18.86 3.87 37.01
N VAL A 164 17.90 2.96 37.14
CA VAL A 164 17.44 2.45 38.44
C VAL A 164 18.63 1.84 39.18
N GLN A 165 19.00 2.42 40.32
CA GLN A 165 20.25 2.08 41.02
C GLN A 165 20.09 0.90 41.98
N ARG A 166 18.92 0.78 42.62
CA ARG A 166 18.60 -0.32 43.53
C ARG A 166 17.09 -0.45 43.69
N LEU A 167 16.67 -1.64 44.11
CA LEU A 167 15.27 -1.97 44.34
C LEU A 167 15.04 -2.31 45.81
N ALA A 168 13.80 -2.15 46.28
CA ALA A 168 13.43 -2.60 47.62
C ALA A 168 13.54 -4.13 47.73
N GLN A 169 13.80 -4.65 48.94
CA GLN A 169 13.76 -6.09 49.18
C GLN A 169 12.35 -6.63 48.92
N ARG A 170 12.27 -7.72 48.16
CA ARG A 170 11.03 -8.38 47.76
C ARG A 170 10.91 -9.75 48.43
N SER A 171 9.69 -10.26 48.51
CA SER A 171 9.44 -11.64 48.94
C SER A 171 9.98 -12.63 47.90
N GLU A 172 10.41 -13.81 48.32
CA GLU A 172 10.75 -14.92 47.41
C GLU A 172 9.56 -15.36 46.53
N GLN A 173 8.33 -15.00 46.92
CA GLN A 173 7.11 -15.30 46.17
C GLN A 173 6.78 -14.27 45.08
N SER A 174 7.55 -13.17 44.96
CA SER A 174 7.27 -12.10 44.00
C SER A 174 7.47 -12.57 42.55
N GLN A 175 6.44 -12.41 41.73
CA GLN A 175 6.44 -12.72 40.30
C GLN A 175 6.98 -11.55 39.47
N TRP A 176 7.32 -11.80 38.21
CA TRP A 176 7.77 -10.76 37.29
C TRP A 176 6.67 -9.74 36.95
N SER A 177 5.41 -10.14 37.11
CA SER A 177 4.21 -9.29 36.96
C SER A 177 3.92 -8.42 38.18
N ASP A 178 4.65 -8.59 39.28
CA ASP A 178 4.47 -7.77 40.49
C ASP A 178 5.26 -6.46 40.32
N GLY A 179 4.55 -5.39 39.93
CA GLY A 179 5.11 -4.06 39.77
C GLY A 179 5.63 -3.44 41.07
N ASP A 180 6.45 -2.40 40.94
CA ASP A 180 7.06 -1.67 42.05
C ASP A 180 6.46 -0.28 42.22
N VAL A 181 6.48 0.19 43.47
CA VAL A 181 5.99 1.52 43.89
C VAL A 181 7.12 2.42 44.38
N GLN A 182 8.36 1.96 44.28
CA GLN A 182 9.54 2.69 44.71
C GLN A 182 10.80 2.11 44.05
N PHE A 183 11.81 2.95 43.87
CA PHE A 183 13.17 2.52 43.58
C PHE A 183 14.19 3.51 44.13
N GLY A 184 15.43 3.06 44.27
CA GLY A 184 16.56 3.90 44.66
C GLY A 184 17.28 4.48 43.45
N TYR A 185 17.69 5.74 43.55
CA TYR A 185 18.40 6.49 42.52
C TYR A 185 19.86 6.76 42.92
N ALA A 186 20.73 7.11 41.95
CA ALA A 186 22.13 7.43 42.21
C ALA A 186 22.32 8.88 42.70
N ALA A 187 23.45 9.18 43.33
CA ALA A 187 23.68 10.52 43.87
C ALA A 187 23.85 11.53 42.73
N GLY A 188 22.96 12.53 42.66
CA GLY A 188 22.98 13.57 41.62
C GLY A 188 21.92 13.42 40.54
N ASP A 189 21.31 12.24 40.40
CA ASP A 189 20.27 11.97 39.38
C ASP A 189 19.01 12.82 39.55
N VAL A 190 18.61 13.07 40.80
CA VAL A 190 17.36 13.75 41.13
C VAL A 190 17.64 15.23 41.43
N PRO A 191 17.07 16.17 40.64
CA PRO A 191 17.21 17.61 40.88
C PRO A 191 16.71 18.01 42.27
N ALA A 192 17.40 18.95 42.91
CA ALA A 192 17.07 19.38 44.28
C ALA A 192 15.62 19.90 44.43
N GLY A 193 15.07 20.44 43.34
CA GLY A 193 13.73 21.02 43.27
C GLY A 193 12.58 20.06 42.92
N LEU A 194 12.84 18.77 42.71
CA LEU A 194 11.80 17.77 42.44
C LEU A 194 10.75 17.76 43.57
N GLN A 195 9.47 17.73 43.22
CA GLN A 195 8.33 17.77 44.14
C GLN A 195 7.41 16.55 43.96
N PRO A 196 6.59 16.22 44.97
CA PRO A 196 5.44 15.34 44.76
C PRO A 196 4.53 15.86 43.63
N GLY A 197 4.09 14.95 42.75
CA GLY A 197 3.32 15.24 41.56
C GLY A 197 4.15 15.38 40.27
N ASP A 198 5.47 15.59 40.36
CA ASP A 198 6.37 15.46 39.21
C ASP A 198 6.40 13.99 38.74
N GLU A 199 6.76 13.75 37.48
CA GLU A 199 6.59 12.43 36.86
C GLU A 199 7.93 11.74 36.57
N ILE A 200 8.00 10.45 36.89
CA ILE A 200 9.06 9.55 36.44
C ILE A 200 8.53 8.68 35.32
N VAL A 201 9.22 8.65 34.18
CA VAL A 201 8.95 7.66 33.13
C VAL A 201 10.08 6.64 33.19
N VAL A 202 9.75 5.39 33.50
CA VAL A 202 10.70 4.27 33.57
C VAL A 202 10.34 3.25 32.50
N MET A 203 11.35 2.83 31.74
CA MET A 203 11.20 1.82 30.69
C MET A 203 11.69 0.49 31.23
N ASN A 204 10.89 -0.56 31.05
CA ASN A 204 11.21 -1.90 31.49
C ASN A 204 10.66 -2.93 30.50
N ARG A 205 11.51 -3.86 30.05
CA ARG A 205 11.14 -4.90 29.07
C ARG A 205 10.56 -4.26 27.79
N TRP A 206 9.31 -4.53 27.45
CA TRP A 206 8.59 -4.01 26.29
C TRP A 206 7.59 -2.89 26.61
N VAL A 207 7.65 -2.32 27.82
CA VAL A 207 6.73 -1.25 28.25
C VAL A 207 7.43 -0.12 28.97
N GLU A 208 6.76 1.02 29.00
CA GLU A 208 7.04 2.15 29.86
C GLU A 208 5.99 2.28 30.97
N SER A 209 6.40 2.79 32.13
CA SER A 209 5.52 3.18 33.23
C SER A 209 5.76 4.64 33.59
N ARG A 210 4.69 5.44 33.59
CA ARG A 210 4.62 6.84 34.01
C ARG A 210 4.13 6.91 35.46
N LEU A 211 5.04 7.25 36.36
CA LEU A 211 4.93 7.10 37.81
C LEU A 211 5.00 8.48 38.49
N PRO A 212 3.85 9.03 38.94
CA PRO A 212 3.86 10.28 39.69
C PRO A 212 4.55 10.11 41.04
N VAL A 213 5.47 11.03 41.33
CA VAL A 213 6.23 11.04 42.59
C VAL A 213 5.29 11.38 43.74
N GLN A 214 5.23 10.50 44.74
CA GLN A 214 4.50 10.71 45.98
C GLN A 214 5.41 11.25 47.09
N ARG A 215 6.63 10.71 47.20
CA ARG A 215 7.60 11.09 48.24
C ARG A 215 9.03 10.93 47.73
N ILE A 216 9.90 11.84 48.15
CA ILE A 216 11.35 11.78 47.90
C ILE A 216 12.08 11.62 49.24
N ASP A 217 12.83 10.55 49.41
CA ASP A 217 13.77 10.37 50.53
C ASP A 217 15.19 10.66 50.05
N LYS A 218 15.67 11.89 50.31
CA LYS A 218 17.01 12.33 49.89
C LYS A 218 18.14 11.68 50.68
N ALA A 219 17.90 11.35 51.96
CA ALA A 219 18.93 10.75 52.82
C ALA A 219 19.12 9.27 52.46
N GLY A 220 18.01 8.57 52.24
CA GLY A 220 17.99 7.19 51.78
C GLY A 220 18.09 7.03 50.28
N GLN A 221 18.12 8.11 49.48
CA GLN A 221 18.11 8.16 48.01
C GLN A 221 17.00 7.33 47.33
N MET A 222 15.77 7.40 47.83
CA MET A 222 14.62 6.63 47.33
C MET A 222 13.53 7.55 46.77
N LEU A 223 12.90 7.12 45.68
CA LEU A 223 11.66 7.67 45.15
C LEU A 223 10.50 6.72 45.46
N TYR A 224 9.35 7.30 45.83
CA TYR A 224 8.10 6.59 46.09
C TYR A 224 7.02 7.14 45.17
N PHE A 225 6.19 6.27 44.61
CA PHE A 225 5.21 6.60 43.59
C PHE A 225 3.78 6.37 44.06
N SER A 226 2.85 7.16 43.53
CA SER A 226 1.41 6.97 43.80
C SER A 226 0.76 5.89 42.93
N LYS A 227 1.49 5.39 41.93
CA LYS A 227 1.10 4.29 41.04
C LYS A 227 2.20 3.23 41.05
N GLN A 228 1.82 1.99 40.76
CA GLN A 228 2.79 0.90 40.56
C GLN A 228 3.24 0.82 39.09
N SER A 229 4.47 0.38 38.84
CA SER A 229 4.91 0.01 37.49
C SER A 229 4.10 -1.18 36.96
N LEU A 230 4.04 -1.32 35.62
CA LEU A 230 3.32 -2.43 34.99
C LEU A 230 3.88 -3.79 35.32
N PHE A 231 5.20 -3.90 35.30
CA PHE A 231 5.92 -5.11 35.68
C PHE A 231 7.03 -4.77 36.67
N ARG A 232 7.59 -5.81 37.25
CA ARG A 232 8.76 -5.73 38.12
C ARG A 232 9.91 -5.02 37.41
N LEU A 233 10.43 -3.98 38.06
CA LEU A 233 11.62 -3.25 37.64
C LEU A 233 12.89 -4.05 37.96
N ASP A 234 13.91 -3.85 37.14
CA ASP A 234 15.26 -4.40 37.30
C ASP A 234 16.29 -3.26 37.52
N GLU A 235 17.41 -3.57 38.16
CA GLU A 235 18.53 -2.62 38.23
C GLU A 235 19.01 -2.29 36.81
N ASN A 236 19.41 -1.04 36.60
CA ASN A 236 19.77 -0.46 35.30
C ASN A 236 18.60 -0.30 34.31
N ASP A 237 17.33 -0.46 34.75
CA ASP A 237 16.20 -0.02 33.93
C ASP A 237 16.31 1.48 33.67
N PRO A 238 16.22 1.93 32.41
CA PRO A 238 16.37 3.33 32.09
C PRO A 238 15.14 4.13 32.52
N TYR A 239 15.36 5.34 33.03
CA TYR A 239 14.29 6.26 33.38
C TYR A 239 14.66 7.71 33.09
N TYR A 240 13.65 8.59 33.05
CA TYR A 240 13.83 10.03 33.04
C TYR A 240 12.75 10.71 33.88
N ILE A 241 13.01 11.96 34.25
CA ILE A 241 12.08 12.84 34.96
C ILE A 241 11.42 13.73 33.90
N GLU A 242 10.11 13.88 33.95
CA GLU A 242 9.36 14.72 33.02
C GLU A 242 8.38 15.62 33.77
N ASN A 243 8.03 16.76 33.15
CA ASN A 243 7.03 17.70 33.64
C ASN A 243 7.33 18.17 35.07
N ALA A 244 8.61 18.47 35.33
CA ALA A 244 9.09 19.03 36.59
C ALA A 244 9.62 20.45 36.37
N PHE A 245 9.19 21.42 37.18
CA PHE A 245 9.68 22.80 37.06
C PHE A 245 11.20 22.90 37.27
N SER A 246 11.76 22.03 38.11
CA SER A 246 13.21 21.96 38.33
C SER A 246 14.01 21.44 37.14
N ALA A 247 13.34 20.79 36.17
CA ALA A 247 13.94 20.34 34.92
C ALA A 247 13.82 21.39 33.79
N LEU A 248 13.06 22.47 33.98
CA LEU A 248 12.84 23.49 32.94
C LEU A 248 14.11 24.33 32.74
N ASP A 249 14.99 23.88 31.85
CA ASP A 249 16.32 24.45 31.71
C ASP A 249 16.88 24.72 30.31
N GLN A 250 16.27 24.19 29.25
CA GLN A 250 16.66 24.44 27.86
C GLN A 250 15.63 25.27 27.07
N PRO A 251 16.08 26.05 26.08
CA PRO A 251 15.19 26.62 25.06
C PRO A 251 14.35 25.54 24.36
N GLY A 252 13.06 25.80 24.22
CA GLY A 252 12.09 24.86 23.65
C GLY A 252 11.32 24.05 24.69
N GLU A 253 11.76 23.98 25.95
CA GLU A 253 11.03 23.27 27.00
C GLU A 253 9.88 24.10 27.58
N TRP A 254 8.86 23.39 28.08
CA TRP A 254 7.72 23.99 28.76
C TRP A 254 7.33 23.23 30.03
N TYR A 255 6.61 23.90 30.92
CA TYR A 255 6.08 23.30 32.15
C TYR A 255 4.69 23.86 32.46
N LEU A 256 3.74 22.97 32.78
CA LEU A 256 2.39 23.35 33.19
C LEU A 256 2.24 23.20 34.72
N ASP A 257 2.25 24.32 35.43
CA ASP A 257 1.90 24.38 36.84
C ASP A 257 0.37 24.29 36.98
N ARG A 258 -0.12 23.06 37.11
CA ARG A 258 -1.56 22.76 37.20
C ARG A 258 -2.20 23.41 38.43
N ASN A 259 -1.47 23.50 39.54
CA ASN A 259 -1.98 24.08 40.79
C ASN A 259 -2.17 25.60 40.69
N LYS A 260 -1.33 26.29 39.92
CA LYS A 260 -1.43 27.75 39.73
C LYS A 260 -2.13 28.16 38.44
N GLY A 261 -2.34 27.22 37.51
CA GLY A 261 -2.79 27.51 36.14
C GLY A 261 -1.80 28.36 35.36
N LEU A 262 -0.51 28.06 35.46
CA LEU A 262 0.55 28.79 34.77
C LEU A 262 1.30 27.87 33.81
N LEU A 263 1.33 28.25 32.54
CA LEU A 263 2.17 27.61 31.52
C LEU A 263 3.45 28.42 31.36
N TYR A 264 4.60 27.79 31.59
CA TYR A 264 5.93 28.36 31.40
C TYR A 264 6.55 27.79 30.14
N TYR A 265 7.22 28.63 29.36
CA TYR A 265 7.97 28.24 28.17
C TYR A 265 9.29 29.00 28.11
N ILE A 266 10.39 28.29 27.84
CA ILE A 266 11.68 28.92 27.54
C ILE A 266 11.75 29.12 26.02
N PRO A 267 11.68 30.35 25.50
CA PRO A 267 11.69 30.58 24.06
C PRO A 267 13.04 30.23 23.43
N LYS A 268 13.00 29.71 22.20
CA LYS A 268 14.18 29.60 21.34
C LYS A 268 14.60 30.97 20.83
N GLU A 269 15.85 31.08 20.36
CA GLU A 269 16.34 32.33 19.80
C GLU A 269 15.52 32.74 18.56
N GLY A 270 15.15 34.02 18.48
CA GLY A 270 14.36 34.57 17.37
C GLY A 270 12.83 34.43 17.51
N GLU A 271 12.34 33.68 18.49
CA GLU A 271 10.90 33.49 18.71
C GLU A 271 10.21 34.78 19.20
N ASN A 272 9.04 35.10 18.63
CA ASN A 272 8.22 36.27 18.98
C ASN A 272 6.83 35.87 19.49
N PRO A 273 6.48 36.19 20.77
CA PRO A 273 5.23 35.73 21.37
C PRO A 273 3.98 36.37 20.74
N ALA A 274 4.15 37.47 19.99
CA ALA A 274 3.03 38.14 19.32
C ALA A 274 2.60 37.44 18.02
N THR A 275 3.45 36.59 17.44
CA THR A 275 3.22 35.93 16.15
C THR A 275 3.19 34.40 16.25
N LEU A 276 3.71 33.83 17.34
CA LEU A 276 3.74 32.38 17.54
C LEU A 276 2.34 31.80 17.72
N GLN A 277 2.09 30.71 17.01
CA GLN A 277 0.93 29.87 17.23
C GLN A 277 1.30 28.77 18.22
N VAL A 278 0.85 28.92 19.47
CA VAL A 278 0.97 27.85 20.48
C VAL A 278 -0.36 27.14 20.60
N ILE A 279 -0.38 25.82 20.38
CA ILE A 279 -1.57 24.98 20.49
C ILE A 279 -1.35 23.96 21.61
N ALA A 280 -2.31 23.89 22.53
CA ALA A 280 -2.41 22.82 23.52
C ALA A 280 -3.69 22.00 23.22
N PRO A 281 -3.65 20.66 23.34
CA PRO A 281 -4.77 19.81 22.98
C PRO A 281 -5.90 19.87 24.03
N ARG A 282 -7.13 19.59 23.61
CA ARG A 282 -8.31 19.46 24.50
C ARG A 282 -9.03 18.14 24.30
N LEU A 283 -9.33 17.80 23.05
CA LEU A 283 -10.10 16.61 22.71
C LEU A 283 -9.19 15.39 22.60
N THR A 284 -9.64 14.22 23.04
CA THR A 284 -8.89 12.96 22.86
C THR A 284 -9.12 12.30 21.51
N GLY A 285 -10.19 12.67 20.81
CA GLY A 285 -10.50 12.22 19.46
C GLY A 285 -11.18 13.32 18.65
N LEU A 286 -11.22 13.14 17.34
CA LEU A 286 -11.69 14.15 16.38
C LEU A 286 -12.85 13.62 15.55
N LEU A 287 -12.80 12.35 15.16
CA LEU A 287 -13.82 11.71 14.33
C LEU A 287 -14.20 10.35 14.90
N TYR A 288 -15.46 10.21 15.30
CA TYR A 288 -16.05 8.97 15.79
C TYR A 288 -17.12 8.47 14.83
N LEU A 289 -16.92 7.27 14.30
CA LEU A 289 -17.87 6.53 13.46
C LEU A 289 -18.54 5.49 14.34
N GLN A 290 -19.73 5.82 14.86
CA GLN A 290 -20.43 5.05 15.88
C GLN A 290 -21.65 4.36 15.28
N GLY A 291 -21.46 3.13 14.82
CA GLY A 291 -22.52 2.23 14.41
C GLY A 291 -23.24 1.59 15.59
N GLU A 292 -24.27 0.82 15.26
CA GLU A 292 -25.07 0.01 16.19
C GLU A 292 -25.10 -1.44 15.68
N PRO A 293 -23.98 -2.18 15.80
CA PRO A 293 -23.87 -3.53 15.23
C PRO A 293 -24.92 -4.50 15.80
N ASP A 294 -25.32 -4.33 17.06
CA ASP A 294 -26.37 -5.14 17.71
C ASP A 294 -27.74 -5.03 17.02
N SER A 295 -28.01 -3.91 16.33
CA SER A 295 -29.23 -3.68 15.55
C SER A 295 -29.00 -3.81 14.04
N GLY A 296 -27.79 -4.20 13.61
CA GLY A 296 -27.40 -4.32 12.21
C GLY A 296 -27.31 -2.98 11.47
N ARG A 297 -27.23 -1.84 12.20
CA ARG A 297 -27.09 -0.52 11.60
C ARG A 297 -25.64 -0.07 11.64
N TYR A 298 -25.04 0.16 10.49
CA TYR A 298 -23.63 0.53 10.36
C TYR A 298 -23.49 1.97 9.87
N VAL A 299 -22.37 2.62 10.21
CA VAL A 299 -21.93 3.82 9.48
C VAL A 299 -21.24 3.35 8.20
N GLN A 300 -21.68 3.84 7.03
CA GLN A 300 -21.14 3.33 5.76
C GLN A 300 -21.09 4.32 4.61
N HIS A 301 -20.19 4.05 3.66
CA HIS A 301 -20.00 4.82 2.41
C HIS A 301 -19.71 6.31 2.66
N VAL A 302 -18.76 6.57 3.57
CA VAL A 302 -18.29 7.92 3.90
C VAL A 302 -16.81 8.03 3.52
N ARG A 303 -16.46 9.09 2.80
CA ARG A 303 -15.10 9.37 2.32
C ARG A 303 -14.55 10.65 2.92
N TRP A 304 -13.30 10.61 3.36
CA TRP A 304 -12.50 11.76 3.80
C TRP A 304 -11.31 11.90 2.87
N GLN A 305 -11.15 13.06 2.24
CA GLN A 305 -10.13 13.27 1.21
C GLN A 305 -9.33 14.55 1.48
N ASN A 306 -8.00 14.40 1.58
CA ASN A 306 -7.09 15.54 1.77
C ASN A 306 -7.45 16.44 2.98
N ILE A 307 -7.78 15.81 4.11
CA ILE A 307 -8.07 16.49 5.38
C ILE A 307 -6.95 16.20 6.38
N THR A 308 -6.53 17.22 7.12
CA THR A 308 -5.60 17.07 8.23
C THR A 308 -6.35 16.95 9.56
N PHE A 309 -6.00 15.96 10.39
CA PHE A 309 -6.52 15.73 11.74
C PHE A 309 -5.39 15.95 12.74
N SER A 310 -5.55 16.87 13.70
CA SER A 310 -4.46 17.26 14.60
C SER A 310 -4.87 17.63 16.02
N HIS A 311 -3.88 17.66 16.91
CA HIS A 311 -3.92 18.22 18.26
C HIS A 311 -4.91 17.52 19.20
N THR A 312 -4.81 16.19 19.29
CA THR A 312 -5.52 15.42 20.31
C THR A 312 -4.73 15.31 21.61
N GLU A 313 -5.44 15.10 22.72
CA GLU A 313 -4.89 14.80 24.06
C GLU A 313 -5.07 13.30 24.36
N TRP A 314 -4.57 12.83 25.50
CA TRP A 314 -4.89 11.52 26.06
C TRP A 314 -5.15 11.61 27.57
N TYR A 315 -5.88 10.61 28.09
CA TYR A 315 -6.04 10.39 29.52
C TYR A 315 -6.10 8.90 29.82
N PHE A 316 -5.71 8.50 31.03
CA PHE A 316 -6.04 7.16 31.52
C PHE A 316 -7.56 7.05 31.72
N PRO A 317 -8.21 5.97 31.25
CA PRO A 317 -9.61 5.72 31.54
C PRO A 317 -9.87 5.70 33.06
N ALA A 318 -10.99 6.26 33.52
CA ALA A 318 -11.28 6.51 34.94
C ALA A 318 -11.32 5.26 35.84
N ASP A 319 -11.33 4.06 35.27
CA ASP A 319 -11.29 2.76 35.97
C ASP A 319 -10.21 1.82 35.39
N PHE A 320 -9.19 2.36 34.71
CA PHE A 320 -8.13 1.53 34.15
C PHE A 320 -7.31 0.86 35.25
N ARG A 321 -7.69 -0.37 35.58
CA ARG A 321 -6.88 -1.34 36.31
C ARG A 321 -6.27 -2.24 35.26
N SER A 322 -4.96 -2.48 35.33
CA SER A 322 -4.33 -3.49 34.50
C SER A 322 -5.11 -4.80 34.64
N THR A 323 -5.82 -5.20 33.58
CA THR A 323 -6.46 -6.51 33.47
C THR A 323 -5.46 -7.57 33.05
N TRP A 324 -4.19 -7.20 32.91
CA TRP A 324 -3.12 -8.13 32.58
C TRP A 324 -2.93 -9.10 33.74
N ARG A 325 -2.83 -10.40 33.40
CA ARG A 325 -2.91 -11.53 34.32
C ARG A 325 -2.20 -11.25 35.66
N HIS A 326 -2.95 -11.37 36.75
CA HIS A 326 -2.46 -11.38 38.14
C HIS A 326 -1.94 -10.05 38.72
N ALA A 327 -2.38 -8.87 38.25
CA ALA A 327 -2.16 -7.63 39.02
C ALA A 327 -2.80 -7.76 40.41
N ARG A 328 -1.97 -7.99 41.44
CA ARG A 328 -2.38 -8.35 42.81
C ARG A 328 -2.79 -7.19 43.70
N SER A 329 -2.93 -5.96 43.20
CA SER A 329 -3.13 -4.80 44.08
C SER A 329 -4.39 -4.00 43.76
N ASP A 330 -4.92 -3.42 44.83
CA ASP A 330 -5.88 -2.32 44.89
C ASP A 330 -5.31 -0.99 44.36
N MET A 331 -4.07 -0.97 43.87
CA MET A 331 -3.35 0.22 43.41
C MET A 331 -3.40 0.38 41.89
N GLU A 332 -3.52 1.63 41.43
CA GLU A 332 -3.46 1.98 40.01
C GLU A 332 -2.09 1.69 39.40
N VAL A 333 -2.09 1.29 38.12
CA VAL A 333 -0.87 1.09 37.32
C VAL A 333 -0.51 2.35 36.53
N GLY A 334 0.79 2.58 36.33
CA GLY A 334 1.34 3.74 35.64
C GLY A 334 1.44 3.63 34.11
N GLY A 335 0.77 2.70 33.43
CA GLY A 335 0.96 2.54 31.97
C GLY A 335 -0.03 1.59 31.33
N PHE A 336 0.12 1.37 30.02
CA PHE A 336 -0.64 0.39 29.25
C PHE A 336 0.21 -0.85 28.94
N PRO A 337 -0.38 -2.05 28.82
CA PRO A 337 0.34 -3.25 28.41
C PRO A 337 0.82 -3.13 26.94
N GLN A 338 1.36 -4.21 26.39
CA GLN A 338 1.92 -4.30 25.04
C GLN A 338 1.14 -3.50 23.98
N ALA A 339 1.88 -2.89 23.05
CA ALA A 339 1.35 -2.01 22.01
C ALA A 339 0.65 -0.73 22.52
N ALA A 340 0.76 -0.39 23.81
CA ALA A 340 -0.02 0.69 24.42
C ALA A 340 -1.52 0.62 24.03
N VAL A 341 -2.08 -0.60 23.93
CA VAL A 341 -3.35 -0.87 23.22
C VAL A 341 -4.55 -0.08 23.76
N GLY A 342 -4.50 0.32 25.03
CA GLY A 342 -5.54 1.12 25.68
C GLY A 342 -5.50 2.63 25.40
N VAL A 343 -4.50 3.14 24.67
CA VAL A 343 -4.44 4.54 24.28
C VAL A 343 -5.47 4.79 23.15
N PRO A 344 -6.31 5.84 23.25
CA PRO A 344 -7.32 6.14 22.25
C PRO A 344 -6.73 6.61 20.91
N ALA A 345 -7.51 6.51 19.84
CA ALA A 345 -7.16 7.05 18.52
C ALA A 345 -7.87 8.38 18.20
N ALA A 346 -7.25 9.20 17.35
CA ALA A 346 -7.83 10.44 16.86
C ALA A 346 -9.06 10.20 15.96
N VAL A 347 -9.01 9.13 15.16
CA VAL A 347 -10.14 8.60 14.39
C VAL A 347 -10.50 7.23 14.95
N TYR A 348 -11.75 7.06 15.37
CA TYR A 348 -12.26 5.82 15.95
C TYR A 348 -13.49 5.34 15.21
N GLY A 349 -13.55 4.04 14.91
CA GLY A 349 -14.70 3.38 14.31
C GLY A 349 -15.15 2.16 15.11
N GLU A 350 -16.46 2.06 15.29
CA GLU A 350 -17.18 0.89 15.78
C GLU A 350 -18.41 0.70 14.90
N GLY A 351 -18.65 -0.51 14.39
CA GLY A 351 -19.80 -0.77 13.52
C GLY A 351 -19.78 0.05 12.23
N CYS A 352 -18.63 0.16 11.57
CA CYS A 352 -18.49 0.94 10.34
C CYS A 352 -17.90 0.12 9.18
N ARG A 353 -18.38 0.41 7.96
CA ARG A 353 -17.92 -0.28 6.75
C ARG A 353 -17.86 0.61 5.53
N TYR A 354 -16.95 0.31 4.60
CA TYR A 354 -16.74 1.15 3.41
C TYR A 354 -16.45 2.62 3.75
N ILE A 355 -15.71 2.83 4.84
CA ILE A 355 -15.15 4.13 5.19
C ILE A 355 -13.80 4.28 4.51
N GLU A 356 -13.55 5.42 3.89
CA GLU A 356 -12.29 5.71 3.21
C GLU A 356 -11.67 7.00 3.75
N LEU A 357 -10.41 6.92 4.20
CA LEU A 357 -9.53 8.06 4.37
C LEU A 357 -8.48 7.99 3.27
N ASN A 358 -8.51 8.95 2.35
CA ASN A 358 -7.61 9.02 1.21
C ASN A 358 -6.83 10.34 1.24
N LYS A 359 -5.51 10.29 1.07
CA LYS A 359 -4.64 11.49 1.14
C LYS A 359 -4.79 12.30 2.43
N CYS A 360 -5.27 11.68 3.52
CA CYS A 360 -5.47 12.37 4.78
C CYS A 360 -4.16 12.43 5.58
N ARG A 361 -4.04 13.45 6.43
CA ARG A 361 -2.86 13.65 7.29
C ARG A 361 -3.31 13.56 8.74
N LEU A 362 -2.82 12.59 9.49
CA LEU A 362 -3.11 12.40 10.90
C LEU A 362 -1.83 12.75 11.67
N LEU A 363 -1.70 14.04 12.01
CA LEU A 363 -0.46 14.63 12.49
C LEU A 363 -0.65 15.29 13.84
N HIS A 364 0.39 15.32 14.68
CA HIS A 364 0.37 16.06 15.95
C HIS A 364 -0.66 15.50 16.93
N LEU A 365 -0.61 14.19 17.18
CA LEU A 365 -1.64 13.48 17.94
C LEU A 365 -1.17 13.06 19.32
N GLY A 366 -2.09 13.14 20.29
CA GLY A 366 -1.89 12.73 21.68
C GLY A 366 -2.13 11.24 21.93
N GLY A 367 -2.56 10.48 20.92
CA GLY A 367 -2.80 9.05 21.01
C GLY A 367 -2.43 8.32 19.72
N TYR A 368 -3.21 7.30 19.37
CA TYR A 368 -3.13 6.60 18.09
C TYR A 368 -3.70 7.45 16.93
N GLY A 369 -3.31 7.15 15.69
CA GLY A 369 -3.91 7.75 14.50
C GLY A 369 -5.35 7.28 14.27
N VAL A 370 -5.50 5.98 13.95
CA VAL A 370 -6.78 5.36 13.59
C VAL A 370 -7.03 4.08 14.40
N GLU A 371 -8.28 3.83 14.80
CA GLU A 371 -8.72 2.59 15.41
C GLU A 371 -10.01 2.07 14.75
N TRP A 372 -9.94 0.87 14.18
CA TRP A 372 -11.10 0.09 13.70
C TRP A 372 -11.43 -0.98 14.74
N ALA A 373 -12.35 -0.68 15.66
CA ALA A 373 -12.62 -1.49 16.86
C ALA A 373 -13.56 -2.67 16.58
N ARG A 374 -14.77 -2.68 17.15
CA ARG A 374 -15.78 -3.77 17.02
C ARG A 374 -16.54 -3.64 15.69
N ALA A 375 -16.83 -4.77 15.03
CA ALA A 375 -17.73 -4.86 13.87
C ALA A 375 -17.39 -3.92 12.69
N CYS A 376 -16.10 -3.71 12.41
CA CYS A 376 -15.63 -2.91 11.29
C CYS A 376 -15.26 -3.79 10.10
N SER A 377 -15.64 -3.40 8.88
CA SER A 377 -15.29 -4.17 7.65
C SER A 377 -15.07 -3.30 6.42
N HIS A 378 -14.15 -3.69 5.53
CA HIS A 378 -13.94 -3.02 4.24
C HIS A 378 -13.63 -1.51 4.34
N ASN A 379 -12.97 -1.05 5.41
CA ASN A 379 -12.50 0.34 5.50
C ASN A 379 -11.08 0.45 4.97
N ARG A 380 -10.75 1.63 4.44
CA ARG A 380 -9.52 1.88 3.69
C ARG A 380 -8.81 3.12 4.20
N LEU A 381 -7.54 2.96 4.53
CA LEU A 381 -6.56 4.04 4.64
C LEU A 381 -5.68 3.98 3.41
N ARG A 382 -5.68 5.03 2.59
CA ARG A 382 -4.89 5.10 1.36
C ARG A 382 -4.12 6.40 1.28
N HIS A 383 -2.84 6.34 0.92
CA HIS A 383 -2.03 7.53 0.66
C HIS A 383 -2.00 8.51 1.84
N CYS A 384 -2.15 8.00 3.07
CA CYS A 384 -2.22 8.82 4.27
C CYS A 384 -0.83 9.01 4.89
N GLU A 385 -0.60 10.18 5.46
CA GLU A 385 0.53 10.47 6.35
C GLU A 385 0.03 10.38 7.79
N ILE A 386 0.66 9.56 8.63
CA ILE A 386 0.29 9.34 10.03
C ILE A 386 1.55 9.50 10.87
N GLY A 387 1.70 10.66 11.51
CA GLY A 387 3.00 11.14 11.97
C GLY A 387 2.94 12.01 13.22
N ASP A 388 4.07 12.14 13.93
CA ASP A 388 4.17 12.85 15.20
C ASP A 388 3.12 12.39 16.22
N LEU A 389 3.26 11.15 16.70
CA LEU A 389 2.26 10.43 17.49
C LEU A 389 2.76 10.20 18.91
N ALA A 390 1.96 10.55 19.90
CA ALA A 390 2.25 10.19 21.28
C ALA A 390 2.22 8.66 21.48
N ALA A 391 1.34 7.94 20.76
CA ALA A 391 1.30 6.48 20.71
C ALA A 391 1.54 5.98 19.27
N GLY A 392 0.67 5.13 18.71
CA GLY A 392 0.94 4.40 17.47
C GLY A 392 0.13 4.83 16.25
N GLY A 393 0.34 4.15 15.11
CA GLY A 393 -0.31 4.51 13.84
C GLY A 393 -1.76 4.03 13.77
N VAL A 394 -1.95 2.72 13.56
CA VAL A 394 -3.26 2.13 13.27
C VAL A 394 -3.52 0.91 14.16
N LYS A 395 -4.73 0.84 14.74
CA LYS A 395 -5.25 -0.34 15.46
C LYS A 395 -6.41 -0.98 14.69
N ILE A 396 -6.40 -2.30 14.56
CA ILE A 396 -7.42 -3.09 13.86
C ILE A 396 -7.90 -4.24 14.76
N GLY A 397 -9.20 -4.30 14.99
CA GLY A 397 -9.85 -5.30 15.84
C GLY A 397 -9.75 -4.97 17.33
N GLU A 398 -10.06 -5.96 18.16
CA GLU A 398 -10.10 -5.84 19.62
C GLU A 398 -9.19 -6.86 20.29
N THR A 399 -8.99 -6.71 21.60
CA THR A 399 -8.22 -7.66 22.43
C THR A 399 -9.03 -8.91 22.82
N ILE A 400 -10.31 -8.96 22.46
CA ILE A 400 -11.26 -10.01 22.86
C ILE A 400 -11.81 -10.75 21.64
N LEU A 401 -12.11 -12.05 21.83
CA LEU A 401 -12.76 -12.87 20.82
C LEU A 401 -14.26 -12.51 20.77
N ARG A 402 -14.77 -12.26 19.56
CA ARG A 402 -16.16 -11.89 19.30
C ARG A 402 -16.88 -12.96 18.47
N SER A 403 -18.20 -13.04 18.61
CA SER A 403 -19.07 -13.80 17.70
C SER A 403 -19.07 -13.20 16.30
N SER A 404 -19.38 -14.01 15.27
CA SER A 404 -19.21 -13.66 13.85
C SER A 404 -19.74 -12.28 13.43
N ALA A 405 -20.92 -11.86 13.89
CA ALA A 405 -21.51 -10.57 13.51
C ALA A 405 -20.74 -9.33 14.04
N ASP A 406 -19.92 -9.52 15.07
CA ASP A 406 -19.17 -8.46 15.75
C ASP A 406 -17.68 -8.43 15.39
N GLN A 407 -17.24 -9.34 14.52
CA GLN A 407 -15.83 -9.47 14.16
C GLN A 407 -15.42 -8.35 13.20
N THR A 408 -14.25 -7.79 13.45
CA THR A 408 -13.61 -6.85 12.53
C THR A 408 -12.73 -7.60 11.56
N HIS A 409 -12.81 -7.25 10.28
CA HIS A 409 -12.09 -7.94 9.21
C HIS A 409 -11.94 -7.06 7.96
N ASP A 410 -11.20 -7.51 6.95
CA ASP A 410 -11.13 -6.84 5.63
C ASP A 410 -10.75 -5.35 5.72
N GLN A 411 -9.88 -4.95 6.65
CA GLN A 411 -9.33 -3.60 6.69
C GLN A 411 -8.13 -3.48 5.76
N GLU A 412 -8.00 -2.33 5.10
CA GLU A 412 -6.89 -2.05 4.19
C GLU A 412 -6.10 -0.82 4.64
N VAL A 413 -4.78 -0.98 4.79
CA VAL A 413 -3.81 0.10 5.00
C VAL A 413 -2.81 0.02 3.85
N LEU A 414 -2.98 0.91 2.89
CA LEU A 414 -2.32 0.85 1.58
C LEU A 414 -1.56 2.13 1.31
N ASP A 415 -0.31 2.02 0.87
CA ASP A 415 0.46 3.16 0.39
C ASP A 415 0.49 4.31 1.42
N CYS A 416 0.64 4.01 2.71
CA CYS A 416 0.66 5.01 3.79
C CYS A 416 2.08 5.21 4.35
N HIS A 417 2.34 6.41 4.85
CA HIS A 417 3.56 6.75 5.58
C HIS A 417 3.22 6.91 7.07
N ILE A 418 3.73 6.00 7.90
CA ILE A 418 3.44 5.91 9.33
C ILE A 418 4.74 6.10 10.10
N HIS A 419 4.90 7.22 10.78
CA HIS A 419 6.20 7.57 11.34
C HIS A 419 6.13 8.31 12.68
N ASP A 420 7.28 8.46 13.34
CA ASP A 420 7.43 9.31 14.53
C ASP A 420 6.47 8.95 15.68
N GLY A 421 6.36 7.66 15.99
CA GLY A 421 5.45 7.15 17.01
C GLY A 421 6.10 6.77 18.33
N GLY A 422 5.26 6.57 19.34
CA GLY A 422 5.67 6.25 20.70
C GLY A 422 6.38 7.40 21.40
N ARG A 423 6.08 8.65 21.05
CA ARG A 423 6.73 9.84 21.66
C ARG A 423 6.41 10.02 23.14
N VAL A 424 5.28 9.48 23.61
CA VAL A 424 4.88 9.45 25.02
C VAL A 424 4.71 8.01 25.51
N PHE A 425 4.08 7.17 24.68
CA PHE A 425 3.84 5.76 24.95
C PHE A 425 4.80 4.91 24.13
N HIS A 426 6.03 4.75 24.62
CA HIS A 426 7.14 4.12 23.90
C HIS A 426 6.84 2.70 23.39
N SER A 427 5.96 1.97 24.07
CA SER A 427 5.51 0.63 23.69
C SER A 427 4.47 0.57 22.56
N ALA A 428 4.04 1.71 22.04
CA ALA A 428 3.12 1.76 20.90
C ALA A 428 3.78 1.26 19.60
N VAL A 429 2.95 0.82 18.66
CA VAL A 429 3.41 0.21 17.39
C VAL A 429 2.91 0.98 16.17
N GLY A 430 3.56 0.78 15.02
CA GLY A 430 3.11 1.35 13.74
C GLY A 430 1.72 0.85 13.35
N VAL A 431 1.57 -0.48 13.25
CA VAL A 431 0.28 -1.14 12.99
C VAL A 431 0.05 -2.29 13.97
N TRP A 432 -1.10 -2.28 14.64
CA TRP A 432 -1.55 -3.36 15.52
C TRP A 432 -2.81 -4.03 14.96
N ILE A 433 -2.78 -5.35 14.82
CA ILE A 433 -3.94 -6.18 14.50
C ILE A 433 -4.20 -7.10 15.70
N GLY A 434 -5.33 -6.93 16.36
CA GLY A 434 -5.79 -7.80 17.45
C GLY A 434 -6.52 -9.04 16.93
N GLN A 435 -7.74 -9.26 17.40
CA GLN A 435 -8.62 -10.33 16.95
C GLN A 435 -9.34 -9.93 15.66
N SER A 436 -8.64 -10.05 14.52
CA SER A 436 -9.16 -9.66 13.20
C SER A 436 -8.50 -10.42 12.03
N TYR A 437 -9.30 -10.79 11.03
CA TYR A 437 -8.87 -11.58 9.86
C TYR A 437 -8.95 -10.83 8.53
N ASN A 438 -8.25 -11.37 7.53
CA ASN A 438 -8.29 -10.93 6.13
C ASN A 438 -7.94 -9.45 5.93
N ASN A 439 -7.07 -8.90 6.78
CA ASN A 439 -6.59 -7.52 6.65
C ASN A 439 -5.41 -7.43 5.68
N ARG A 440 -5.25 -6.27 5.04
CA ARG A 440 -4.21 -5.99 4.05
C ARG A 440 -3.38 -4.79 4.47
N ILE A 441 -2.13 -5.04 4.86
CA ILE A 441 -1.13 -4.03 5.19
C ILE A 441 -0.10 -4.06 4.06
N ILE A 442 -0.29 -3.22 3.05
CA ILE A 442 0.45 -3.33 1.79
C ILE A 442 1.13 -2.01 1.43
N HIS A 443 2.42 -2.10 1.08
CA HIS A 443 3.20 -0.99 0.53
C HIS A 443 3.23 0.26 1.43
N ASN A 444 3.37 0.04 2.75
CA ASN A 444 3.50 1.14 3.71
C ASN A 444 4.96 1.39 4.07
N HIS A 445 5.28 2.65 4.34
CA HIS A 445 6.55 3.08 4.90
C HIS A 445 6.39 3.36 6.39
N ILE A 446 6.99 2.53 7.25
CA ILE A 446 6.81 2.56 8.70
C ILE A 446 8.16 2.76 9.40
N HIS A 447 8.36 3.87 10.12
CA HIS A 447 9.64 4.10 10.77
C HIS A 447 9.61 5.03 12.00
N ASP A 448 10.71 5.06 12.75
CA ASP A 448 10.87 5.90 13.94
C ASP A 448 9.86 5.58 15.05
N PHE A 449 9.93 4.34 15.55
CA PHE A 449 9.18 3.85 16.71
C PHE A 449 10.13 3.25 17.75
N TYR A 450 9.83 3.37 19.05
CA TYR A 450 10.63 2.78 20.13
C TYR A 450 10.33 1.30 20.44
N TYR A 451 9.28 0.74 19.84
CA TYR A 451 8.91 -0.67 19.99
C TYR A 451 8.69 -1.30 18.61
N THR A 452 7.68 -2.15 18.40
CA THR A 452 7.48 -2.94 17.18
C THR A 452 6.89 -2.14 16.01
N GLY A 453 7.29 -2.47 14.77
CA GLY A 453 6.71 -1.89 13.55
C GLY A 453 5.28 -2.39 13.29
N ILE A 454 5.13 -3.70 13.08
CA ILE A 454 3.83 -4.36 12.84
C ILE A 454 3.61 -5.50 13.84
N SER A 455 2.46 -5.53 14.51
CA SER A 455 2.08 -6.57 15.49
C SER A 455 0.76 -7.23 15.11
N ILE A 456 0.71 -8.57 15.04
CA ILE A 456 -0.50 -9.32 14.61
C ILE A 456 -0.85 -10.43 15.60
N GLY A 457 -2.10 -10.43 16.05
CA GLY A 457 -2.68 -11.43 16.95
C GLY A 457 -2.65 -11.01 18.41
N TRP A 458 -3.50 -11.65 19.22
CA TRP A 458 -3.67 -11.33 20.65
C TRP A 458 -3.97 -12.55 21.54
N THR A 459 -3.66 -13.76 21.06
CA THR A 459 -3.85 -15.01 21.81
C THR A 459 -2.49 -15.61 22.16
N TRP A 460 -2.11 -15.59 23.44
CA TRP A 460 -0.90 -16.28 23.91
C TRP A 460 -1.10 -17.80 23.93
N GLY A 461 -0.34 -18.49 23.09
CA GLY A 461 -0.37 -19.95 22.96
C GLY A 461 -1.31 -20.44 21.86
N TYR A 462 -1.60 -21.75 21.86
CA TYR A 462 -2.33 -22.44 20.78
C TYR A 462 -3.87 -22.36 20.88
N GLY A 463 -4.38 -21.38 21.62
CA GLY A 463 -5.81 -21.20 21.84
C GLY A 463 -6.57 -20.66 20.62
N GLU A 464 -7.87 -20.45 20.80
CA GLU A 464 -8.72 -19.82 19.78
C GLU A 464 -8.27 -18.39 19.44
N THR A 465 -8.45 -18.02 18.19
CA THR A 465 -7.91 -16.81 17.56
C THR A 465 -8.76 -16.45 16.36
N LEU A 466 -8.94 -15.14 16.15
CA LEU A 466 -9.54 -14.59 14.93
C LEU A 466 -8.47 -13.99 14.00
N ALA A 467 -7.22 -13.88 14.42
CA ALA A 467 -6.15 -13.42 13.55
C ALA A 467 -5.85 -14.49 12.51
N ALA A 468 -6.28 -14.30 11.26
CA ALA A 468 -6.10 -15.25 10.18
C ALA A 468 -6.12 -14.57 8.81
N ALA A 469 -5.56 -15.22 7.80
CA ALA A 469 -5.56 -14.74 6.41
C ALA A 469 -5.04 -13.30 6.19
N ASN A 470 -4.26 -12.77 7.15
CA ASN A 470 -3.73 -11.41 7.04
C ASN A 470 -2.61 -11.36 5.99
N ARG A 471 -2.51 -10.24 5.27
CA ARG A 471 -1.52 -10.00 4.22
C ARG A 471 -0.65 -8.82 4.62
N VAL A 472 0.64 -9.08 4.84
CA VAL A 472 1.66 -8.05 5.08
C VAL A 472 2.66 -8.10 3.94
N GLU A 473 2.51 -7.18 2.99
CA GLU A 473 3.25 -7.24 1.74
C GLU A 473 3.88 -5.90 1.33
N LEU A 474 5.10 -5.94 0.79
CA LEU A 474 5.76 -4.76 0.21
C LEU A 474 6.01 -3.60 1.20
N ASN A 475 5.96 -3.84 2.51
CA ASN A 475 6.18 -2.79 3.50
C ASN A 475 7.67 -2.54 3.71
N HIS A 476 8.03 -1.28 3.88
CA HIS A 476 9.37 -0.82 4.26
C HIS A 476 9.32 -0.38 5.72
N VAL A 477 9.92 -1.18 6.60
CA VAL A 477 9.82 -1.00 8.06
C VAL A 477 11.22 -0.87 8.66
N HIS A 478 11.55 0.30 9.20
CA HIS A 478 12.90 0.56 9.67
C HIS A 478 13.03 1.60 10.79
N HIS A 479 14.20 1.68 11.44
CA HIS A 479 14.38 2.51 12.66
C HIS A 479 13.31 2.18 13.71
N ILE A 480 13.32 0.91 14.10
CA ILE A 480 12.37 0.31 15.03
C ILE A 480 13.14 -0.07 16.29
N GLY A 481 12.67 0.37 17.45
CA GLY A 481 13.39 0.33 18.71
C GLY A 481 14.46 1.41 18.86
N VAL A 482 15.16 1.75 17.76
CA VAL A 482 16.09 2.88 17.63
C VAL A 482 15.58 3.85 16.58
N LEU A 483 15.61 5.14 16.88
CA LEU A 483 15.20 6.17 15.93
C LEU A 483 16.30 6.51 14.93
N SER A 484 15.93 7.07 13.78
CA SER A 484 16.81 7.54 12.71
C SER A 484 17.80 8.63 13.15
N ASN A 485 17.48 9.35 14.23
CA ASN A 485 18.38 10.30 14.87
C ASN A 485 19.39 9.66 15.84
N GLY A 486 19.32 8.34 16.05
CA GLY A 486 20.19 7.57 16.95
C GLY A 486 19.72 7.47 18.40
N ASP A 487 18.56 8.00 18.77
CA ASP A 487 17.99 7.81 20.11
C ASP A 487 17.42 6.39 20.28
N GLY A 488 17.55 5.84 21.49
CA GLY A 488 17.29 4.44 21.80
C GLY A 488 18.47 3.50 21.48
N PRO A 489 18.27 2.18 21.57
CA PRO A 489 17.03 1.52 21.98
C PRO A 489 16.73 1.67 23.47
N ILE A 490 15.43 1.70 23.82
CA ILE A 490 14.96 1.84 25.22
C ILE A 490 14.04 0.72 25.69
N LEU A 491 13.49 -0.07 24.76
CA LEU A 491 12.67 -1.25 25.02
C LEU A 491 13.33 -2.51 24.43
N SER A 492 12.80 -3.66 24.80
CA SER A 492 13.22 -5.01 24.39
C SER A 492 12.00 -5.81 23.95
N ASP A 493 12.21 -7.04 23.49
CA ASP A 493 11.14 -7.99 23.16
C ASP A 493 10.24 -7.52 22.01
N MET A 494 10.88 -7.16 20.91
CA MET A 494 10.28 -6.43 19.79
C MET A 494 10.84 -6.86 18.44
N ALA A 495 10.16 -6.44 17.37
CA ALA A 495 10.59 -6.74 16.02
C ALA A 495 10.11 -5.73 14.96
N GLY A 496 10.66 -5.84 13.75
CA GLY A 496 10.06 -5.21 12.57
C GLY A 496 8.64 -5.72 12.35
N ILE A 497 8.46 -7.04 12.43
CA ILE A 497 7.15 -7.69 12.53
C ILE A 497 7.10 -8.74 13.65
N TYR A 498 6.05 -8.66 14.46
CA TYR A 498 5.74 -9.55 15.58
C TYR A 498 4.40 -10.25 15.37
N THR A 499 4.30 -11.54 15.68
CA THR A 499 3.06 -12.31 15.62
C THR A 499 2.80 -13.12 16.88
N LEU A 500 1.51 -13.36 17.16
CA LEU A 500 1.06 -14.06 18.36
C LEU A 500 -0.15 -14.97 18.06
N GLY A 501 -0.14 -16.20 18.57
CA GLY A 501 -1.24 -17.17 18.43
C GLY A 501 -1.37 -17.82 17.05
N THR A 502 -2.33 -18.75 16.89
CA THR A 502 -2.53 -19.46 15.61
C THR A 502 -3.06 -18.53 14.52
N GLN A 503 -2.51 -18.57 13.29
CA GLN A 503 -2.87 -17.63 12.23
C GLN A 503 -2.88 -18.27 10.83
N PRO A 504 -3.81 -19.20 10.54
CA PRO A 504 -3.85 -19.90 9.28
C PRO A 504 -4.03 -18.95 8.11
N GLY A 505 -3.23 -19.17 7.07
CA GLY A 505 -3.27 -18.38 5.85
C GLY A 505 -2.69 -16.98 5.97
N THR A 506 -2.13 -16.57 7.13
CA THR A 506 -1.39 -15.31 7.23
C THR A 506 -0.10 -15.38 6.42
N LEU A 507 0.18 -14.31 5.68
CA LEU A 507 1.30 -14.19 4.76
C LEU A 507 2.09 -12.91 5.03
N ILE A 508 3.39 -13.05 5.22
CA ILE A 508 4.37 -11.98 5.39
C ILE A 508 5.33 -12.08 4.22
N ARG A 509 5.16 -11.24 3.20
CA ARG A 509 5.89 -11.39 1.94
C ARG A 509 6.49 -10.12 1.38
N GLN A 510 7.71 -10.20 0.84
CA GLN A 510 8.31 -9.07 0.10
C GLN A 510 8.43 -7.78 0.93
N ASN A 511 8.63 -7.90 2.24
CA ASN A 511 8.86 -6.73 3.10
C ASN A 511 10.37 -6.49 3.28
N SER A 512 10.73 -5.25 3.62
CA SER A 512 12.08 -4.85 4.01
C SER A 512 12.06 -4.43 5.47
N PHE A 513 12.75 -5.19 6.32
CA PHE A 513 12.85 -4.96 7.76
C PHE A 513 14.29 -4.65 8.13
N HIS A 514 14.61 -3.41 8.53
CA HIS A 514 15.98 -3.08 8.86
C HIS A 514 16.19 -1.97 9.88
N ASP A 515 17.40 -1.85 10.42
CA ASP A 515 17.72 -0.91 11.50
C ASP A 515 16.81 -1.13 12.71
N ILE A 516 16.83 -2.37 13.22
CA ILE A 516 15.96 -2.83 14.32
C ILE A 516 16.78 -3.15 15.56
N ALA A 517 16.53 -2.43 16.65
CA ALA A 517 17.34 -2.50 17.85
C ALA A 517 16.51 -2.71 19.13
N GLY A 518 16.85 -3.74 19.90
CA GLY A 518 16.36 -3.93 21.27
C GLY A 518 17.44 -3.53 22.28
N LEU A 519 17.03 -3.09 23.47
CA LEU A 519 17.92 -2.63 24.54
C LEU A 519 18.77 -3.76 25.13
N ARG A 520 18.13 -4.83 25.63
CA ARG A 520 18.81 -5.95 26.30
C ARG A 520 18.67 -7.26 25.55
N TYR A 521 17.50 -7.46 24.95
CA TYR A 521 17.13 -8.62 24.16
C TYR A 521 16.02 -8.24 23.20
N GLY A 522 15.79 -9.05 22.18
CA GLY A 522 14.64 -8.90 21.31
C GLY A 522 14.59 -7.62 20.50
N GLY A 523 15.50 -7.52 19.54
CA GLY A 523 15.38 -6.64 18.38
C GLY A 523 15.56 -7.48 17.12
N TRP A 524 14.47 -8.13 16.71
CA TRP A 524 14.44 -9.09 15.60
C TRP A 524 13.83 -8.49 14.33
N GLY A 525 14.16 -9.03 13.17
CA GLY A 525 13.46 -8.70 11.93
C GLY A 525 12.03 -9.24 11.93
N ILE A 526 11.94 -10.57 11.97
CA ILE A 526 10.68 -11.33 12.00
C ILE A 526 10.63 -12.13 13.31
N TYR A 527 9.61 -11.89 14.12
CA TYR A 527 9.42 -12.54 15.41
C TYR A 527 8.05 -13.24 15.51
N PHE A 528 8.10 -14.57 15.57
CA PHE A 528 6.94 -15.42 15.86
C PHE A 528 6.92 -15.79 17.34
N ASP A 529 6.10 -15.10 18.11
CA ASP A 529 5.99 -15.28 19.54
C ASP A 529 5.00 -16.40 19.94
N GLU A 530 4.53 -16.40 21.19
CA GLU A 530 3.77 -17.47 21.82
C GLU A 530 2.61 -18.02 20.97
N GLY A 531 2.78 -19.24 20.44
CA GLY A 531 1.74 -19.98 19.76
C GLY A 531 1.58 -19.64 18.27
N SER A 532 2.43 -18.76 17.73
CA SER A 532 2.44 -18.43 16.30
C SER A 532 2.48 -19.70 15.45
N THR A 533 1.46 -19.90 14.62
CA THR A 533 1.21 -21.17 13.93
C THR A 533 0.59 -20.94 12.56
N TYR A 534 0.98 -21.73 11.55
CA TYR A 534 0.47 -21.67 10.16
C TYR A 534 0.74 -20.35 9.42
N ILE A 535 1.82 -19.66 9.78
CA ILE A 535 2.24 -18.43 9.13
C ILE A 535 3.27 -18.73 8.04
N LEU A 536 3.12 -18.10 6.88
CA LEU A 536 4.11 -18.10 5.79
C LEU A 536 4.87 -16.77 5.76
N ALA A 537 6.18 -16.80 6.01
CA ALA A 537 7.10 -15.69 5.77
C ALA A 537 7.99 -16.00 4.56
N GLU A 538 7.79 -15.27 3.45
CA GLU A 538 8.56 -15.51 2.23
C GLU A 538 9.06 -14.26 1.52
N GLU A 539 10.20 -14.36 0.84
CA GLU A 539 10.72 -13.27 0.01
C GLU A 539 10.97 -11.96 0.77
N ASN A 540 11.18 -12.00 2.08
CA ASN A 540 11.49 -10.80 2.87
C ASN A 540 13.00 -10.54 2.87
N LEU A 541 13.34 -9.25 2.88
CA LEU A 541 14.68 -8.76 3.11
C LEU A 541 14.77 -8.25 4.56
N VAL A 542 15.69 -8.81 5.34
CA VAL A 542 15.89 -8.44 6.74
C VAL A 542 17.36 -8.13 6.97
N TYR A 543 17.69 -6.95 7.48
CA TYR A 543 19.09 -6.57 7.70
C TYR A 543 19.32 -5.59 8.84
N ARG A 544 20.53 -5.55 9.39
CA ARG A 544 20.91 -4.68 10.54
C ARG A 544 19.95 -4.78 11.71
N THR A 545 19.91 -5.96 12.31
CA THR A 545 19.15 -6.23 13.54
C THR A 545 20.10 -6.48 14.71
N THR A 546 19.69 -6.13 15.92
CA THR A 546 20.54 -6.37 17.11
C THR A 546 20.54 -7.83 17.56
N HIS A 547 19.39 -8.49 17.59
CA HIS A 547 19.25 -9.83 18.19
C HIS A 547 18.79 -10.88 17.19
N GLY A 548 18.55 -10.59 15.91
CA GLY A 548 18.39 -11.65 14.91
C GLY A 548 17.52 -11.33 13.72
N GLY A 549 17.77 -12.01 12.62
CA GLY A 549 16.93 -11.90 11.42
C GLY A 549 15.56 -12.55 11.64
N PHE A 550 15.55 -13.74 12.22
CA PHE A 550 14.35 -14.52 12.49
C PHE A 550 14.36 -15.11 13.91
N HIS A 551 13.22 -15.06 14.58
CA HIS A 551 13.02 -15.69 15.88
C HIS A 551 11.68 -16.43 15.95
N GLN A 552 11.73 -17.69 16.37
CA GLN A 552 10.57 -18.44 16.85
C GLN A 552 10.66 -18.58 18.37
N HIS A 553 9.71 -18.04 19.14
CA HIS A 553 9.63 -18.34 20.58
C HIS A 553 9.15 -19.78 20.82
N TYR A 554 7.86 -20.02 20.60
CA TYR A 554 7.28 -21.35 20.39
C TYR A 554 6.07 -21.24 19.46
N GLY A 555 5.80 -22.28 18.71
CA GLY A 555 4.83 -22.25 17.62
C GLY A 555 4.82 -23.56 16.85
N LYS A 556 3.92 -23.68 15.87
CA LYS A 556 3.71 -24.91 15.11
C LYS A 556 3.62 -24.66 13.61
N GLU A 557 4.30 -25.49 12.82
CA GLU A 557 4.12 -25.60 11.37
C GLU A 557 4.16 -24.25 10.61
N ASN A 558 4.98 -23.30 11.08
CA ASN A 558 5.28 -22.07 10.34
C ASN A 558 6.25 -22.37 9.19
N VAL A 559 6.21 -21.56 8.13
CA VAL A 559 7.10 -21.69 6.98
C VAL A 559 7.85 -20.40 6.76
N VAL A 560 9.18 -20.47 6.78
CA VAL A 560 10.09 -19.35 6.53
C VAL A 560 10.93 -19.71 5.32
N ARG A 561 10.62 -19.13 4.15
CA ARG A 561 11.28 -19.54 2.90
C ARG A 561 11.67 -18.40 1.98
N ASN A 562 12.73 -18.60 1.21
CA ASN A 562 13.14 -17.64 0.17
C ASN A 562 13.41 -16.21 0.70
N ASN A 563 13.85 -16.07 1.96
CA ASN A 563 14.16 -14.77 2.56
C ASN A 563 15.68 -14.51 2.53
N ILE A 564 16.06 -13.24 2.62
CA ILE A 564 17.44 -12.80 2.85
C ILE A 564 17.53 -12.26 4.28
N PHE A 565 18.38 -12.87 5.10
CA PHE A 565 18.71 -12.41 6.45
C PHE A 565 20.17 -11.97 6.50
N CYS A 566 20.40 -10.69 6.73
CA CYS A 566 21.72 -10.08 6.66
C CYS A 566 22.12 -9.40 7.98
N GLN A 567 23.35 -9.60 8.42
CA GLN A 567 24.02 -8.72 9.39
C GLN A 567 23.24 -8.52 10.72
N ALA A 568 22.68 -9.58 11.29
CA ALA A 568 22.27 -9.51 12.70
C ALA A 568 23.51 -9.50 13.60
N ARG A 569 23.54 -8.65 14.63
CA ARG A 569 24.71 -8.43 15.51
C ARG A 569 25.05 -9.65 16.37
N ASP A 570 24.06 -10.20 17.08
CA ASP A 570 24.32 -11.23 18.09
C ASP A 570 24.21 -12.66 17.54
N PHE A 571 23.10 -12.95 16.86
CA PHE A 571 22.85 -14.23 16.21
C PHE A 571 21.85 -14.09 15.06
N GLN A 572 21.87 -14.98 14.07
CA GLN A 572 21.04 -14.81 12.87
C GLN A 572 19.64 -15.40 13.04
N ILE A 573 19.53 -16.56 13.69
CA ILE A 573 18.27 -17.30 13.88
C ILE A 573 18.15 -17.73 15.35
N GLN A 574 16.98 -17.54 15.94
CA GLN A 574 16.70 -17.94 17.31
C GLN A 574 15.49 -18.88 17.42
N ARG A 575 15.58 -19.85 18.33
CA ARG A 575 14.46 -20.68 18.79
C ARG A 575 14.46 -20.79 20.30
N SER A 576 13.41 -20.31 20.99
CA SER A 576 13.43 -20.26 22.47
C SER A 576 13.02 -21.55 23.16
N ARG A 577 11.98 -22.25 22.69
CA ARG A 577 11.45 -23.45 23.35
C ARG A 577 11.59 -24.71 22.50
N ARG A 578 11.68 -25.85 23.19
CA ARG A 578 11.51 -27.18 22.62
C ARG A 578 10.02 -27.47 22.52
N GLU A 579 9.62 -28.13 21.44
CA GLU A 579 8.23 -28.50 21.18
C GLU A 579 8.19 -29.97 20.76
N GLU A 580 7.09 -30.69 20.99
CA GLU A 580 6.97 -32.10 20.59
C GLU A 580 6.59 -32.28 19.11
N HIS A 581 6.22 -31.19 18.44
CA HIS A 581 5.87 -31.13 17.02
C HIS A 581 6.81 -30.20 16.26
N THR A 582 6.78 -30.27 14.93
CA THR A 582 7.53 -29.35 14.07
C THR A 582 7.17 -27.90 14.37
N SER A 583 8.15 -27.12 14.83
CA SER A 583 7.95 -25.70 15.14
C SER A 583 7.83 -24.87 13.86
N PHE A 584 8.81 -25.00 12.96
CA PHE A 584 8.83 -24.31 11.68
C PHE A 584 9.69 -25.05 10.65
N SER A 585 9.50 -24.73 9.37
CA SER A 585 10.47 -24.99 8.30
C SER A 585 11.20 -23.71 7.91
N PHE A 586 12.50 -23.83 7.67
CA PHE A 586 13.41 -22.75 7.28
C PHE A 586 14.14 -23.19 6.02
N GLU A 587 13.64 -22.79 4.86
CA GLU A 587 14.07 -23.38 3.58
C GLU A 587 14.41 -22.34 2.52
N LYS A 588 15.42 -22.61 1.70
CA LYS A 588 15.79 -21.71 0.59
C LYS A 588 16.09 -20.28 1.05
N ASN A 589 16.59 -20.07 2.26
CA ASN A 589 16.94 -18.73 2.72
C ASN A 589 18.44 -18.46 2.49
N ILE A 590 18.79 -17.18 2.32
CA ILE A 590 20.19 -16.73 2.37
C ILE A 590 20.43 -16.09 3.73
N VAL A 591 21.46 -16.56 4.43
CA VAL A 591 21.91 -16.00 5.71
C VAL A 591 23.34 -15.49 5.52
N TYR A 592 23.52 -14.17 5.62
CA TYR A 592 24.79 -13.48 5.33
C TYR A 592 25.19 -12.59 6.51
N TRP A 593 26.35 -12.79 7.13
CA TRP A 593 26.71 -12.01 8.32
C TRP A 593 28.21 -11.83 8.53
N ASN A 594 28.57 -10.87 9.36
CA ASN A 594 29.96 -10.53 9.67
C ASN A 594 30.32 -10.69 11.17
N SER A 595 29.32 -10.83 12.05
CA SER A 595 29.49 -10.90 13.50
C SER A 595 28.38 -11.73 14.15
N GLY A 596 28.62 -12.23 15.35
CA GLY A 596 27.69 -13.13 16.02
C GLY A 596 27.71 -14.55 15.45
N LYS A 597 26.79 -15.39 15.95
CA LYS A 597 26.68 -16.81 15.56
C LYS A 597 25.44 -17.09 14.71
N LEU A 598 25.36 -18.28 14.12
CA LEU A 598 24.20 -18.65 13.29
C LEU A 598 22.94 -18.87 14.14
N LEU A 599 23.00 -19.77 15.13
CA LEU A 599 21.84 -20.22 15.90
C LEU A 599 21.94 -19.83 17.39
N GLU A 600 20.81 -19.44 17.99
CA GLU A 600 20.64 -19.18 19.43
C GLU A 600 19.43 -19.92 20.01
N GLY A 601 19.57 -20.48 21.22
CA GLY A 601 18.48 -21.11 21.96
C GLY A 601 18.46 -22.65 21.88
N ARG A 602 17.30 -23.25 21.62
CA ARG A 602 17.04 -24.70 21.73
C ARG A 602 16.92 -25.33 20.35
N PHE A 603 17.98 -25.99 19.88
CA PHE A 603 18.04 -26.71 18.59
C PHE A 603 18.41 -28.19 18.73
N ASP A 604 18.31 -28.74 19.94
CA ASP A 604 18.82 -30.08 20.25
C ASP A 604 17.78 -31.21 20.12
N ASP A 605 16.49 -30.87 19.94
CA ASP A 605 15.37 -31.82 19.79
C ASP A 605 15.01 -32.17 18.34
N PHE A 606 15.52 -31.41 17.35
CA PHE A 606 15.29 -31.60 15.91
C PHE A 606 13.82 -31.57 15.46
N HIS A 607 12.94 -30.90 16.21
CA HIS A 607 11.53 -30.71 15.83
C HIS A 607 11.33 -29.40 15.04
N PHE A 608 12.06 -29.29 13.95
CA PHE A 608 12.05 -28.19 12.98
C PHE A 608 12.67 -28.71 11.69
N LEU A 609 12.54 -27.98 10.58
CA LEU A 609 13.11 -28.38 9.30
C LEU A 609 14.00 -27.27 8.76
N PHE A 610 15.21 -27.61 8.35
CA PHE A 610 16.11 -26.72 7.62
C PHE A 610 16.51 -27.41 6.34
N ASP A 611 16.42 -26.75 5.17
CA ASP A 611 16.97 -27.30 3.93
C ASP A 611 17.16 -26.26 2.83
N HIS A 612 18.04 -26.55 1.86
CA HIS A 612 18.31 -25.68 0.71
C HIS A 612 18.74 -24.25 1.06
N ASN A 613 19.28 -24.02 2.27
CA ASN A 613 19.73 -22.70 2.70
C ASN A 613 21.16 -22.41 2.24
N LEU A 614 21.47 -21.14 2.06
CA LEU A 614 22.81 -20.66 1.76
C LEU A 614 23.35 -19.85 2.95
N TYR A 615 24.49 -20.27 3.48
CA TYR A 615 25.12 -19.61 4.62
C TYR A 615 26.46 -18.99 4.24
N TRP A 616 26.65 -17.72 4.59
CA TRP A 616 27.92 -17.04 4.36
C TRP A 616 28.30 -16.13 5.53
N GLN A 617 29.47 -16.40 6.11
CA GLN A 617 30.07 -15.56 7.13
C GLN A 617 31.32 -14.88 6.56
N THR A 618 31.31 -13.55 6.51
CA THR A 618 32.29 -12.77 5.72
C THR A 618 33.69 -12.71 6.33
N GLN A 619 33.84 -13.02 7.62
CA GLN A 619 35.14 -13.12 8.29
C GLN A 619 35.72 -14.55 8.21
N HIS A 620 35.08 -15.46 7.48
CA HIS A 620 35.47 -16.86 7.33
C HIS A 620 35.66 -17.62 8.66
N GLN A 621 34.93 -17.22 9.71
CA GLN A 621 34.92 -17.97 10.95
C GLN A 621 34.19 -19.31 10.77
N PRO A 622 34.57 -20.38 11.49
CA PRO A 622 33.88 -21.66 11.40
C PRO A 622 32.39 -21.52 11.74
N ILE A 623 31.52 -21.78 10.76
CA ILE A 623 30.07 -21.77 10.96
C ILE A 623 29.67 -23.02 11.75
N ARG A 624 28.90 -22.81 12.83
CA ARG A 624 28.37 -23.87 13.69
C ARG A 624 26.85 -23.86 13.70
N PHE A 625 26.27 -25.05 13.60
CA PHE A 625 24.84 -25.30 13.75
C PHE A 625 24.63 -25.86 15.15
N ASP A 626 24.33 -24.95 16.09
CA ASP A 626 24.48 -25.21 17.53
C ASP A 626 25.91 -25.67 17.86
N THR A 627 26.12 -26.88 18.37
CA THR A 627 27.46 -27.40 18.64
C THR A 627 28.09 -28.16 17.45
N MET A 628 27.40 -28.25 16.30
CA MET A 628 27.77 -29.13 15.18
C MET A 628 28.45 -28.40 14.00
N SER A 629 29.20 -29.12 13.18
CA SER A 629 29.55 -28.69 11.81
C SER A 629 28.35 -28.91 10.88
N LEU A 630 28.37 -28.31 9.67
CA LEU A 630 27.36 -28.58 8.64
C LEU A 630 27.22 -30.08 8.35
N SER A 631 28.32 -30.82 8.21
CA SER A 631 28.28 -32.28 7.99
C SER A 631 27.63 -33.04 9.16
N GLY A 632 27.87 -32.62 10.40
CA GLY A 632 27.23 -33.21 11.58
C GLY A 632 25.72 -32.93 11.62
N TRP A 633 25.34 -31.71 11.25
CA TRP A 633 23.96 -31.26 11.12
C TRP A 633 23.21 -32.01 10.01
N GLN A 634 23.85 -32.22 8.86
CA GLN A 634 23.36 -33.03 7.74
C GLN A 634 23.16 -34.50 8.11
N ASN A 635 24.06 -35.08 8.92
CA ASN A 635 23.90 -36.44 9.43
C ASN A 635 22.70 -36.59 10.38
N ARG A 636 22.21 -35.49 10.96
CA ARG A 636 20.95 -35.46 11.74
C ARG A 636 19.72 -35.23 10.87
N GLY A 637 19.89 -35.05 9.56
CA GLY A 637 18.82 -34.88 8.59
C GLY A 637 18.47 -33.43 8.25
N MET A 638 19.14 -32.45 8.84
CA MET A 638 18.93 -31.03 8.59
C MET A 638 19.87 -30.50 7.50
N ASP A 639 19.44 -29.52 6.70
CA ASP A 639 20.25 -28.83 5.69
C ASP A 639 20.96 -29.79 4.71
N ARG A 640 20.27 -30.89 4.34
CA ARG A 640 20.83 -31.95 3.48
C ARG A 640 21.35 -31.43 2.15
N HIS A 641 20.72 -30.39 1.61
CA HIS A 641 21.06 -29.79 0.32
C HIS A 641 21.69 -28.40 0.46
N SER A 642 21.78 -27.87 1.68
CA SER A 642 22.30 -26.52 1.96
C SER A 642 23.80 -26.41 1.76
N LEU A 643 24.27 -25.19 1.51
CA LEU A 643 25.66 -24.90 1.21
C LEU A 643 26.22 -23.78 2.10
N ILE A 644 27.53 -23.84 2.36
CA ILE A 644 28.30 -22.70 2.84
C ILE A 644 29.07 -22.16 1.64
N ALA A 645 28.61 -21.05 1.05
CA ALA A 645 29.24 -20.40 -0.09
C ALA A 645 28.79 -18.93 -0.19
N ASP A 646 29.61 -18.11 -0.84
CA ASP A 646 29.30 -16.70 -1.08
C ASP A 646 28.02 -16.57 -1.93
N PRO A 647 26.99 -15.82 -1.50
CA PRO A 647 25.80 -15.58 -2.30
C PRO A 647 26.06 -14.77 -3.58
N LEU A 648 27.22 -14.12 -3.71
CA LEU A 648 27.53 -13.22 -4.82
C LEU A 648 26.50 -12.09 -4.93
N PHE A 649 26.27 -11.38 -3.83
CA PHE A 649 25.51 -10.13 -3.85
C PHE A 649 26.20 -9.10 -4.75
N ILE A 650 25.44 -8.16 -5.33
CA ILE A 650 25.97 -7.11 -6.20
C ILE A 650 26.79 -6.12 -5.37
N ASP A 651 26.22 -5.57 -4.29
CA ASP A 651 26.89 -4.58 -3.44
C ASP A 651 26.30 -4.56 -2.02
N PRO A 652 26.58 -5.60 -1.20
CA PRO A 652 25.98 -5.75 0.12
C PRO A 652 26.47 -4.71 1.15
N ASP A 653 27.55 -3.98 0.86
CA ASP A 653 28.05 -2.89 1.71
C ASP A 653 27.23 -1.60 1.53
N HIS A 654 26.45 -1.50 0.44
CA HIS A 654 25.55 -0.38 0.14
C HIS A 654 24.08 -0.84 0.01
N ASP A 655 23.69 -1.87 0.77
CA ASP A 655 22.33 -2.41 0.84
C ASP A 655 21.77 -3.00 -0.47
N ASP A 656 22.63 -3.32 -1.45
CA ASP A 656 22.23 -4.00 -2.68
C ASP A 656 22.41 -5.52 -2.57
N PHE A 657 21.37 -6.17 -2.04
CA PHE A 657 21.31 -7.62 -1.87
C PHE A 657 20.79 -8.37 -3.12
N ARG A 658 20.81 -7.74 -4.30
CA ARG A 658 20.53 -8.47 -5.55
C ARG A 658 21.66 -9.47 -5.84
N LEU A 659 21.33 -10.59 -6.47
CA LEU A 659 22.28 -11.67 -6.75
C LEU A 659 22.87 -11.55 -8.16
N GLN A 660 24.17 -11.81 -8.28
CA GLN A 660 24.83 -11.97 -9.57
C GLN A 660 24.38 -13.28 -10.27
N PRO A 661 24.37 -13.36 -11.62
CA PRO A 661 23.87 -14.53 -12.37
C PRO A 661 24.51 -15.88 -12.00
N GLY A 662 25.73 -15.89 -11.47
CA GLY A 662 26.47 -17.09 -11.05
C GLY A 662 26.22 -17.54 -9.61
N SER A 663 25.30 -16.89 -8.88
CA SER A 663 25.06 -17.18 -7.47
C SER A 663 24.73 -18.65 -7.21
N PRO A 664 25.35 -19.30 -6.20
CA PRO A 664 24.98 -20.65 -5.80
C PRO A 664 23.55 -20.75 -5.25
N ALA A 665 22.96 -19.63 -4.81
CA ALA A 665 21.58 -19.59 -4.31
C ALA A 665 20.56 -20.12 -5.33
N PHE A 666 20.76 -19.83 -6.63
CA PHE A 666 19.88 -20.30 -7.69
C PHE A 666 19.85 -21.84 -7.83
N GLN A 667 20.96 -22.51 -7.53
CA GLN A 667 21.04 -23.97 -7.56
C GLN A 667 20.25 -24.61 -6.41
N LEU A 668 20.11 -23.87 -5.30
CA LEU A 668 19.29 -24.25 -4.15
C LEU A 668 17.81 -23.92 -4.34
N GLY A 669 17.44 -23.34 -5.49
CA GLY A 669 16.06 -22.96 -5.81
C GLY A 669 15.63 -21.67 -5.12
N PHE A 670 16.57 -20.81 -4.73
CA PHE A 670 16.27 -19.43 -4.32
C PHE A 670 15.76 -18.63 -5.53
N GLU A 671 14.67 -17.92 -5.35
CA GLU A 671 14.07 -17.03 -6.36
C GLU A 671 14.41 -15.57 -6.02
N PRO A 672 14.92 -14.77 -6.97
CA PRO A 672 15.25 -13.37 -6.72
C PRO A 672 14.09 -12.59 -6.08
N ILE A 673 14.37 -11.89 -4.98
CA ILE A 673 13.41 -10.96 -4.37
C ILE A 673 13.39 -9.68 -5.21
N PRO A 674 12.23 -9.13 -5.58
CA PRO A 674 12.12 -7.88 -6.33
C PRO A 674 12.38 -6.66 -5.43
N ILE A 675 13.60 -6.54 -4.91
CA ILE A 675 14.02 -5.57 -3.88
C ILE A 675 13.65 -4.12 -4.23
N HIS A 676 13.72 -3.75 -5.51
CA HIS A 676 13.35 -2.41 -6.00
C HIS A 676 11.88 -2.02 -5.77
N LYS A 677 10.98 -3.00 -5.54
CA LYS A 677 9.55 -2.75 -5.28
C LYS A 677 9.26 -2.47 -3.82
N VAL A 678 10.23 -2.71 -2.95
CA VAL A 678 10.10 -2.48 -1.51
C VAL A 678 10.67 -1.12 -1.12
N PHE A 679 11.59 -0.58 -1.93
CA PHE A 679 12.31 0.68 -1.65
C PHE A 679 11.77 1.89 -2.44
N GLN A 680 10.48 1.92 -2.77
CA GLN A 680 9.91 3.14 -3.33
C GLN A 680 9.88 4.21 -2.22
N SER A 681 10.55 5.34 -2.44
CA SER A 681 10.56 6.41 -1.45
C SER A 681 9.17 7.03 -1.32
N TRP A 682 8.79 7.46 -0.12
CA TRP A 682 7.52 8.18 0.08
C TRP A 682 7.38 9.40 -0.82
N SER A 683 8.48 10.11 -1.10
CA SER A 683 8.52 11.21 -2.06
C SER A 683 8.12 10.78 -3.48
N GLU A 684 8.55 9.60 -3.95
CA GLU A 684 8.13 9.08 -5.26
C GLU A 684 6.66 8.65 -5.28
N VAL A 685 6.14 8.14 -4.15
CA VAL A 685 4.70 7.87 -3.99
C VAL A 685 3.92 9.19 -4.03
N GLN A 686 4.39 10.23 -3.34
CA GLN A 686 3.79 11.57 -3.39
C GLN A 686 3.81 12.18 -4.79
N GLU A 687 4.91 12.06 -5.53
CA GLU A 687 5.01 12.53 -6.92
C GLU A 687 4.08 11.77 -7.89
N GLN A 688 3.86 10.47 -7.67
CA GLN A 688 2.88 9.68 -8.45
C GLN A 688 1.43 10.04 -8.13
N LEU A 689 1.15 10.61 -6.95
CA LEU A 689 -0.19 11.01 -6.52
C LEU A 689 -0.70 12.30 -7.15
N ASP A 690 0.20 13.09 -7.74
CA ASP A 690 -0.12 14.28 -8.54
C ASP A 690 -0.46 13.93 -10.00
N GLU A 691 -0.34 12.65 -10.39
CA GLU A 691 -0.91 12.17 -11.64
C GLU A 691 -2.44 12.08 -11.51
N PRO A 692 -3.21 12.67 -12.45
CA PRO A 692 -4.67 12.66 -12.39
C PRO A 692 -5.20 11.22 -12.39
N ALA A 693 -6.22 10.95 -11.56
CA ALA A 693 -6.90 9.66 -11.49
C ALA A 693 -7.13 9.08 -12.90
N VAL A 694 -6.71 7.82 -13.12
CA VAL A 694 -6.75 7.16 -14.43
C VAL A 694 -8.20 7.16 -14.91
N ARG A 695 -8.50 7.99 -15.92
CA ARG A 695 -9.80 7.98 -16.58
C ARG A 695 -9.98 6.60 -17.26
N PRO A 696 -11.16 5.95 -17.13
CA PRO A 696 -11.43 4.71 -17.86
C PRO A 696 -11.20 4.92 -19.36
N ARG A 697 -10.35 4.08 -19.98
CA ARG A 697 -10.03 4.19 -21.40
C ARG A 697 -11.09 3.52 -22.24
N SER A 698 -11.51 4.19 -23.31
CA SER A 698 -12.20 3.57 -24.43
C SER A 698 -11.19 3.35 -25.55
N LEU A 699 -10.79 2.09 -25.75
CA LEU A 699 -9.68 1.74 -26.64
C LEU A 699 -10.20 1.33 -28.02
N TYR A 700 -9.65 1.92 -29.07
CA TYR A 700 -9.92 1.53 -30.45
C TYR A 700 -8.63 1.16 -31.16
N ARG A 701 -8.53 -0.09 -31.60
CA ARG A 701 -7.39 -0.61 -32.35
C ARG A 701 -7.63 -0.47 -33.85
N GLN A 702 -6.83 0.36 -34.50
CA GLN A 702 -6.77 0.43 -35.95
C GLN A 702 -5.71 -0.54 -36.48
N ASP A 703 -6.16 -1.53 -37.26
CA ASP A 703 -5.26 -2.38 -38.03
C ASP A 703 -4.74 -1.63 -39.26
N LEU A 704 -3.41 -1.48 -39.34
CA LEU A 704 -2.80 -0.68 -40.40
C LEU A 704 -2.78 -1.41 -41.74
N MET A 705 -2.75 -2.75 -41.75
CA MET A 705 -2.84 -3.54 -42.99
C MET A 705 -4.22 -3.39 -43.61
N GLU A 706 -5.27 -3.49 -42.78
CA GLU A 706 -6.65 -3.26 -43.18
C GLU A 706 -6.84 -1.84 -43.74
N PHE A 707 -6.35 -0.82 -43.02
CA PHE A 707 -6.49 0.58 -43.43
C PHE A 707 -5.78 0.86 -44.77
N LEU A 708 -4.51 0.47 -44.88
CA LEU A 708 -3.70 0.69 -46.08
C LEU A 708 -4.16 -0.12 -47.29
N SER A 709 -4.98 -1.15 -47.11
CA SER A 709 -5.54 -1.94 -48.22
C SER A 709 -7.00 -1.58 -48.55
N SER A 710 -7.62 -0.69 -47.75
CA SER A 710 -9.04 -0.31 -47.87
C SER A 710 -9.41 0.36 -49.20
N ARG A 711 -8.42 0.92 -49.91
CA ARG A 711 -8.60 1.66 -51.15
C ARG A 711 -7.34 1.66 -52.01
N ASP A 712 -7.48 2.03 -53.28
CA ASP A 712 -6.38 2.03 -54.25
C ASP A 712 -5.34 3.11 -53.96
N THR A 713 -5.75 4.23 -53.36
CA THR A 713 -4.85 5.31 -52.92
C THR A 713 -5.31 5.85 -51.59
N VAL A 714 -4.47 5.67 -50.57
CA VAL A 714 -4.64 6.26 -49.23
C VAL A 714 -3.93 7.62 -49.19
N THR A 715 -4.62 8.63 -48.67
CA THR A 715 -4.09 9.99 -48.51
C THR A 715 -3.93 10.34 -47.02
N VAL A 716 -3.23 11.44 -46.75
CA VAL A 716 -3.15 12.02 -45.39
C VAL A 716 -4.54 12.43 -44.88
N GLU A 717 -5.42 12.89 -45.76
CA GLU A 717 -6.80 13.25 -45.41
C GLU A 717 -7.59 12.04 -44.91
N ASP A 718 -7.36 10.85 -45.48
CA ASP A 718 -7.99 9.61 -45.00
C ASP A 718 -7.54 9.22 -43.60
N ILE A 719 -6.24 9.37 -43.29
CA ILE A 719 -5.69 9.15 -41.94
C ILE A 719 -6.33 10.13 -40.95
N HIS A 720 -6.41 11.41 -41.32
CA HIS A 720 -7.00 12.43 -40.48
C HIS A 720 -8.48 12.18 -40.22
N ARG A 721 -9.24 11.85 -41.27
CA ARG A 721 -10.67 11.59 -41.19
C ARG A 721 -10.98 10.43 -40.26
N LEU A 722 -10.27 9.31 -40.38
CA LEU A 722 -10.47 8.15 -39.51
C LEU A 722 -10.16 8.47 -38.03
N THR A 723 -9.08 9.21 -37.80
CA THR A 723 -8.69 9.64 -36.45
C THR A 723 -9.75 10.58 -35.85
N ASP A 724 -10.30 11.49 -36.66
CA ASP A 724 -11.37 12.39 -36.24
C ASP A 724 -12.67 11.64 -35.97
N GLU A 725 -13.03 10.66 -36.81
CA GLU A 725 -14.19 9.78 -36.62
C GLU A 725 -14.08 9.03 -35.29
N ALA A 726 -12.90 8.47 -34.97
CA ALA A 726 -12.64 7.81 -33.69
C ALA A 726 -12.79 8.79 -32.51
N ALA A 727 -12.20 9.99 -32.60
CA ALA A 727 -12.33 11.02 -31.56
C ALA A 727 -13.80 11.44 -31.35
N ASN A 728 -14.56 11.63 -32.43
CA ASN A 728 -15.97 12.01 -32.38
C ASN A 728 -16.86 10.88 -31.80
N ALA A 729 -16.43 9.63 -31.93
CA ALA A 729 -17.06 8.48 -31.29
C ALA A 729 -16.77 8.38 -29.78
N GLY A 730 -15.91 9.24 -29.23
CA GLY A 730 -15.54 9.22 -27.81
C GLY A 730 -14.48 8.19 -27.46
N VAL A 731 -13.72 7.69 -28.44
CA VAL A 731 -12.47 6.97 -28.19
C VAL A 731 -11.56 7.88 -27.37
N THR A 732 -10.84 7.31 -26.39
CA THR A 732 -9.83 8.05 -25.61
C THR A 732 -8.41 7.63 -26.00
N THR A 733 -8.26 6.38 -26.45
CA THR A 733 -6.97 5.75 -26.74
C THR A 733 -7.02 5.08 -28.11
N LEU A 734 -6.27 5.62 -29.07
CA LEU A 734 -6.11 5.05 -30.39
C LEU A 734 -4.89 4.12 -30.40
N VAL A 735 -5.13 2.83 -30.62
CA VAL A 735 -4.08 1.80 -30.66
C VAL A 735 -3.78 1.44 -32.11
N LEU A 736 -2.54 1.59 -32.58
CA LEU A 736 -2.15 1.34 -33.97
C LEU A 736 -1.37 0.03 -34.09
N SER A 737 -1.88 -0.94 -34.85
CA SER A 737 -1.14 -2.16 -35.15
C SER A 737 -0.04 -1.87 -36.17
N ALA A 738 1.19 -1.66 -35.71
CA ALA A 738 2.29 -1.24 -36.58
C ALA A 738 3.04 -2.41 -37.26
N HIS A 739 2.74 -3.65 -36.87
CA HIS A 739 3.22 -4.85 -37.55
C HIS A 739 2.30 -5.24 -38.72
N LEU A 740 2.92 -5.58 -39.86
CA LEU A 740 2.28 -6.03 -41.09
C LEU A 740 2.79 -7.45 -41.40
N GLY A 741 2.19 -8.45 -40.75
CA GLY A 741 2.83 -9.75 -40.55
C GLY A 741 3.99 -9.62 -39.56
N GLN A 742 5.13 -10.23 -39.85
CA GLN A 742 6.35 -10.10 -39.03
C GLN A 742 7.21 -8.87 -39.38
N ASN A 743 6.84 -8.12 -40.43
CA ASN A 743 7.51 -6.89 -40.83
C ASN A 743 6.84 -5.66 -40.20
N VAL A 744 7.47 -4.51 -40.33
CA VAL A 744 7.00 -3.26 -39.71
C VAL A 744 6.51 -2.26 -40.75
N ALA A 745 5.63 -1.34 -40.34
CA ALA A 745 5.09 -0.29 -41.20
C ALA A 745 5.96 1.00 -41.23
N TRP A 746 7.18 0.95 -40.71
CA TRP A 746 8.06 2.13 -40.68
C TRP A 746 9.51 1.80 -41.07
N PRO A 747 10.29 2.80 -41.53
CA PRO A 747 11.72 2.68 -41.87
C PRO A 747 12.62 2.30 -40.68
N SER A 748 12.52 1.06 -40.20
CA SER A 748 13.25 0.57 -39.04
C SER A 748 14.70 0.20 -39.34
N GLN A 749 15.56 0.35 -38.32
CA GLN A 749 16.94 -0.16 -38.37
C GLN A 749 17.01 -1.64 -37.96
N ALA A 750 16.05 -2.12 -37.18
CA ALA A 750 16.00 -3.50 -36.68
C ALA A 750 15.17 -4.43 -37.57
N ALA A 751 14.13 -3.95 -38.23
CA ALA A 751 13.24 -4.74 -39.09
C ALA A 751 13.05 -4.13 -40.49
N ALA A 752 12.70 -4.99 -41.46
CA ALA A 752 12.37 -4.53 -42.80
C ALA A 752 10.99 -3.86 -42.83
N VAL A 753 10.87 -2.80 -43.62
CA VAL A 753 9.56 -2.23 -44.00
C VAL A 753 8.80 -3.29 -44.81
N PHE A 754 7.52 -3.48 -44.50
CA PHE A 754 6.68 -4.40 -45.25
C PHE A 754 6.64 -4.03 -46.74
N ALA A 755 7.07 -4.98 -47.57
CA ALA A 755 7.06 -4.87 -49.01
C ALA A 755 6.51 -6.16 -49.63
N TYR A 756 5.68 -6.01 -50.65
CA TYR A 756 5.09 -7.13 -51.38
C TYR A 756 5.53 -7.07 -52.85
N SER A 757 6.32 -8.04 -53.30
CA SER A 757 6.73 -8.18 -54.70
C SER A 757 5.78 -9.08 -55.48
N ASP A 758 5.69 -8.89 -56.81
CA ASP A 758 4.86 -9.69 -57.72
C ASP A 758 5.41 -11.12 -57.88
N LEU A 759 5.36 -11.93 -56.81
CA LEU A 759 5.63 -13.37 -56.86
C LEU A 759 4.46 -14.06 -57.56
N ALA A 760 4.63 -14.35 -58.86
CA ALA A 760 3.83 -15.22 -59.72
C ALA A 760 2.33 -15.31 -59.32
N LEU A 761 1.55 -14.31 -59.74
CA LEU A 761 0.08 -14.17 -59.59
C LEU A 761 -0.68 -15.52 -59.52
N ARG A 762 -0.89 -16.05 -58.31
CA ARG A 762 -2.19 -16.63 -57.99
C ARG A 762 -3.06 -15.46 -57.58
N ARG A 763 -4.08 -15.13 -58.36
CA ARG A 763 -4.98 -14.00 -58.06
C ARG A 763 -5.90 -14.40 -56.91
N SER A 764 -5.45 -14.26 -55.66
CA SER A 764 -6.32 -14.32 -54.48
C SER A 764 -6.67 -12.91 -53.99
N LYS A 765 -7.78 -12.80 -53.25
CA LYS A 765 -8.20 -11.53 -52.62
C LYS A 765 -7.13 -11.00 -51.65
N ASN A 766 -6.45 -11.89 -50.94
CA ASN A 766 -5.42 -11.55 -49.96
C ASN A 766 -4.15 -11.03 -50.62
N ASP A 767 -3.73 -11.63 -51.74
CA ASP A 767 -2.55 -11.13 -52.50
C ASP A 767 -2.78 -9.70 -53.01
N SER A 768 -4.02 -9.39 -53.45
CA SER A 768 -4.39 -8.03 -53.84
C SER A 768 -4.38 -7.06 -52.66
N MET A 769 -4.87 -7.48 -51.49
CA MET A 769 -4.87 -6.69 -50.26
C MET A 769 -3.44 -6.35 -49.82
N HIS A 770 -2.55 -7.34 -49.75
CA HIS A 770 -1.16 -7.15 -49.37
C HIS A 770 -0.42 -6.24 -50.34
N LYS A 771 -0.65 -6.39 -51.65
CA LYS A 771 -0.08 -5.49 -52.66
C LYS A 771 -0.54 -4.06 -52.48
N LYS A 772 -1.84 -3.81 -52.29
CA LYS A 772 -2.36 -2.45 -52.02
C LYS A 772 -1.74 -1.85 -50.77
N CYS A 773 -1.65 -2.63 -49.69
CA CYS A 773 -1.00 -2.21 -48.45
C CYS A 773 0.45 -1.77 -48.69
N SER A 774 1.24 -2.60 -49.38
CA SER A 774 2.63 -2.31 -49.75
C SER A 774 2.74 -1.04 -50.61
N ASP A 775 1.96 -0.94 -51.68
CA ASP A 775 2.00 0.19 -52.61
C ASP A 775 1.61 1.51 -51.92
N ASN A 776 0.57 1.50 -51.07
CA ASN A 776 0.16 2.67 -50.29
C ASN A 776 1.22 3.07 -49.25
N LEU A 777 1.77 2.11 -48.51
CA LEU A 777 2.79 2.36 -47.49
C LEU A 777 4.03 3.01 -48.12
N HIS A 778 4.56 2.41 -49.18
CA HIS A 778 5.77 2.92 -49.84
C HIS A 778 5.54 4.28 -50.50
N ARG A 779 4.34 4.53 -51.06
CA ARG A 779 4.01 5.85 -51.63
C ARG A 779 4.03 6.95 -50.56
N LEU A 780 3.44 6.68 -49.40
CA LEU A 780 3.42 7.60 -48.27
C LEU A 780 4.84 7.85 -47.73
N LEU A 781 5.63 6.79 -47.50
CA LEU A 781 7.01 6.92 -47.04
C LEU A 781 7.92 7.65 -48.03
N GLN A 782 7.80 7.40 -49.33
CA GLN A 782 8.53 8.12 -50.37
C GLN A 782 8.17 9.61 -50.42
N ALA A 783 6.93 9.95 -50.09
CA ALA A 783 6.48 11.33 -49.93
C ALA A 783 6.86 11.95 -48.57
N GLN A 784 7.66 11.25 -47.74
CA GLN A 784 8.02 11.64 -46.36
C GLN A 784 6.81 11.80 -45.44
N GLN A 785 5.76 11.03 -45.69
CA GLN A 785 4.50 11.02 -44.94
C GLN A 785 4.40 9.70 -44.16
N ASP A 786 5.10 9.60 -43.02
CA ASP A 786 5.07 8.38 -42.21
C ASP A 786 3.65 8.16 -41.61
N PRO A 787 2.93 7.08 -41.99
CA PRO A 787 1.54 6.91 -41.59
C PRO A 787 1.37 6.77 -40.07
N ILE A 788 2.34 6.15 -39.37
CA ILE A 788 2.27 6.00 -37.90
C ILE A 788 2.36 7.38 -37.25
N GLU A 789 3.33 8.19 -37.68
CA GLU A 789 3.50 9.54 -37.16
C GLU A 789 2.27 10.42 -37.41
N LEU A 790 1.67 10.31 -38.61
CA LEU A 790 0.46 11.06 -38.97
C LEU A 790 -0.74 10.70 -38.09
N PHE A 791 -1.00 9.42 -37.83
CA PHE A 791 -2.04 8.99 -36.91
C PHE A 791 -1.79 9.53 -35.50
N LEU A 792 -0.58 9.36 -34.95
CA LEU A 792 -0.25 9.78 -33.59
C LEU A 792 -0.31 11.31 -33.41
N ARG A 793 0.19 12.08 -34.38
CA ARG A 793 0.10 13.55 -34.34
C ARG A 793 -1.35 14.01 -34.42
N ARG A 794 -2.18 13.38 -35.28
CA ARG A 794 -3.60 13.73 -35.37
C ARG A 794 -4.35 13.34 -34.10
N ALA A 795 -4.08 12.17 -33.54
CA ALA A 795 -4.64 11.70 -32.27
C ALA A 795 -4.40 12.74 -31.17
N ARG A 796 -3.16 13.19 -31.03
CA ARG A 796 -2.79 14.25 -30.07
C ARG A 796 -3.53 15.56 -30.32
N LEU A 797 -3.66 16.00 -31.58
CA LEU A 797 -4.43 17.21 -31.93
C LEU A 797 -5.92 17.10 -31.58
N ARG A 798 -6.45 15.88 -31.55
CA ARG A 798 -7.85 15.60 -31.19
C ARG A 798 -8.03 15.21 -29.72
N GLY A 799 -6.97 15.29 -28.91
CA GLY A 799 -7.00 14.98 -27.48
C GLY A 799 -7.05 13.48 -27.16
N LEU A 800 -6.62 12.62 -28.07
CA LEU A 800 -6.52 11.17 -27.88
C LEU A 800 -5.11 10.78 -27.42
N GLU A 801 -5.03 9.74 -26.59
CA GLU A 801 -3.79 8.98 -26.38
C GLU A 801 -3.46 8.17 -27.65
N GLY A 802 -2.22 8.24 -28.13
CA GLY A 802 -1.73 7.44 -29.25
C GLY A 802 -0.82 6.29 -28.81
N VAL A 803 -1.23 5.05 -29.03
CA VAL A 803 -0.48 3.86 -28.64
C VAL A 803 -0.05 3.06 -29.88
N ILE A 804 1.19 2.56 -29.90
CA ILE A 804 1.63 1.61 -30.93
C ILE A 804 1.55 0.19 -30.36
N SER A 805 0.89 -0.72 -31.07
CA SER A 805 0.78 -2.13 -30.72
C SER A 805 1.75 -2.97 -31.54
N LEU A 806 2.56 -3.77 -30.86
CA LEU A 806 3.55 -4.67 -31.43
C LEU A 806 3.07 -6.12 -31.30
N SER A 807 2.85 -6.79 -32.44
CA SER A 807 2.53 -8.22 -32.47
C SER A 807 3.74 -9.04 -32.04
N MET A 808 3.63 -9.74 -30.91
CA MET A 808 4.79 -10.42 -30.32
C MET A 808 5.17 -11.72 -31.05
N ASN A 809 4.27 -12.32 -31.85
CA ASN A 809 4.59 -13.51 -32.64
C ASN A 809 3.60 -13.79 -33.78
N ASP A 810 3.42 -12.83 -34.71
CA ASP A 810 2.48 -12.99 -35.82
C ASP A 810 2.86 -14.19 -36.72
N ARG A 811 1.86 -15.00 -37.09
CA ARG A 811 2.02 -16.16 -37.98
C ARG A 811 0.88 -16.31 -39.02
N LEU A 812 0.18 -15.23 -39.34
CA LEU A 812 -0.97 -15.26 -40.26
C LEU A 812 -0.58 -15.64 -41.71
N GLU A 813 -1.41 -16.49 -42.33
CA GLU A 813 -1.36 -16.86 -43.77
C GLU A 813 -0.01 -17.44 -44.27
N ILE A 814 0.67 -18.24 -43.43
CA ILE A 814 1.97 -18.83 -43.76
C ILE A 814 1.83 -20.32 -44.11
N ASP A 815 1.16 -20.62 -45.21
CA ASP A 815 1.20 -21.94 -45.87
C ASP A 815 2.36 -22.03 -46.90
N ARG A 816 3.14 -20.96 -47.05
CA ARG A 816 4.24 -20.81 -48.00
C ARG A 816 5.51 -20.36 -47.27
N THR A 817 6.58 -21.14 -47.36
CA THR A 817 7.91 -20.81 -46.78
C THR A 817 8.52 -19.51 -47.33
N ASN A 818 8.06 -19.04 -48.50
CA ASN A 818 8.45 -17.76 -49.11
C ASN A 818 7.41 -16.64 -48.93
N SER A 819 6.52 -16.73 -47.92
CA SER A 819 5.52 -15.69 -47.67
C SER A 819 6.17 -14.31 -47.45
N PRO A 820 5.65 -13.24 -48.07
CA PRO A 820 6.11 -11.87 -47.82
C PRO A 820 5.71 -11.35 -46.42
N LEU A 821 4.82 -12.05 -45.70
CA LEU A 821 4.49 -11.76 -44.31
C LEU A 821 5.58 -12.22 -43.33
N LEU A 822 6.48 -13.12 -43.76
CA LEU A 822 7.63 -13.56 -42.97
C LEU A 822 8.77 -12.54 -43.08
N SER A 823 9.33 -12.17 -41.93
CA SER A 823 10.44 -11.20 -41.84
C SER A 823 11.74 -11.77 -42.38
N ALA A 824 12.64 -10.88 -42.83
CA ALA A 824 14.01 -11.27 -43.16
C ALA A 824 14.72 -11.92 -41.96
N PHE A 825 14.50 -11.40 -40.75
CA PHE A 825 15.04 -11.94 -39.50
C PHE A 825 14.63 -13.41 -39.30
N TRP A 826 13.33 -13.73 -39.43
CA TRP A 826 12.87 -15.11 -39.35
C TRP A 826 13.46 -16.00 -40.46
N LYS A 827 13.50 -15.50 -41.71
CA LYS A 827 14.00 -16.25 -42.88
C LYS A 827 15.48 -16.58 -42.79
N GLN A 828 16.29 -15.65 -42.28
CA GLN A 828 17.75 -15.78 -42.20
C GLN A 828 18.22 -16.57 -40.98
N HIS A 829 17.39 -16.71 -39.94
CA HIS A 829 17.77 -17.37 -38.69
C HIS A 829 16.92 -18.60 -38.33
N PRO A 830 17.11 -19.76 -39.01
CA PRO A 830 16.42 -21.01 -38.66
C PRO A 830 16.54 -21.43 -37.19
N ALA A 831 17.68 -21.17 -36.55
CA ALA A 831 17.92 -21.50 -35.14
C ALA A 831 17.08 -20.66 -34.15
N TYR A 832 16.49 -19.55 -34.59
CA TYR A 832 15.69 -18.65 -33.73
C TYR A 832 14.19 -18.98 -33.79
N ARG A 833 13.81 -20.00 -34.56
CA ARG A 833 12.42 -20.37 -34.80
C ARG A 833 11.92 -21.33 -33.73
N LEU A 834 10.65 -21.25 -33.43
CA LEU A 834 9.96 -22.24 -32.61
C LEU A 834 9.51 -23.40 -33.50
N THR A 835 9.87 -24.63 -33.11
CA THR A 835 9.45 -25.87 -33.78
C THR A 835 8.48 -26.64 -32.89
N GLY A 836 7.51 -27.32 -33.50
CA GLY A 836 6.63 -28.27 -32.82
C GLY A 836 7.40 -29.50 -32.31
N GLU A 837 6.74 -30.32 -31.50
CA GLU A 837 7.32 -31.55 -30.93
C GLU A 837 7.70 -32.58 -32.02
N ASP A 838 7.02 -32.55 -33.15
CA ASP A 838 7.27 -33.35 -34.35
C ASP A 838 8.34 -32.74 -35.28
N GLY A 839 8.95 -31.62 -34.88
CA GLY A 839 9.91 -30.86 -35.68
C GLY A 839 9.28 -29.98 -36.77
N ALA A 840 7.95 -29.89 -36.85
CA ALA A 840 7.28 -29.02 -37.83
C ALA A 840 7.49 -27.53 -37.49
N SER A 841 7.58 -26.68 -38.52
CA SER A 841 7.68 -25.24 -38.33
C SER A 841 6.37 -24.68 -37.79
N THR A 842 6.43 -23.98 -36.66
CA THR A 842 5.29 -23.20 -36.13
C THR A 842 5.15 -21.83 -36.79
N TYR A 843 6.17 -21.43 -37.56
CA TYR A 843 6.38 -20.08 -38.11
C TYR A 843 6.55 -18.96 -37.08
N ALA A 844 6.55 -19.28 -35.78
CA ALA A 844 6.83 -18.36 -34.69
C ALA A 844 8.34 -18.25 -34.40
N LEU A 845 8.75 -17.16 -33.78
CA LEU A 845 10.07 -16.99 -33.17
C LEU A 845 10.09 -17.59 -31.75
N ASN A 846 11.24 -18.09 -31.32
CA ASN A 846 11.44 -18.69 -30.00
C ASN A 846 12.02 -17.65 -29.02
N PHE A 847 11.20 -17.16 -28.09
CA PHE A 847 11.61 -16.16 -27.10
C PHE A 847 12.61 -16.70 -26.07
N ALA A 848 12.83 -18.02 -26.00
CA ALA A 848 13.93 -18.56 -25.21
C ALA A 848 15.31 -18.20 -25.77
N VAL A 849 15.40 -17.72 -27.01
CA VAL A 849 16.62 -17.22 -27.63
C VAL A 849 16.78 -15.73 -27.34
N ASP A 850 17.90 -15.34 -26.73
CA ASP A 850 18.16 -13.95 -26.32
C ASP A 850 18.05 -12.97 -27.48
N GLN A 851 18.60 -13.33 -28.65
CA GLN A 851 18.57 -12.51 -29.86
C GLN A 851 17.14 -12.22 -30.37
N VAL A 852 16.18 -13.12 -30.10
CA VAL A 852 14.76 -12.87 -30.43
C VAL A 852 14.19 -11.79 -29.52
N ARG A 853 14.49 -11.86 -28.22
CA ARG A 853 14.03 -10.86 -27.24
C ARG A 853 14.68 -9.50 -27.51
N ASP A 854 15.97 -9.48 -27.81
CA ASP A 854 16.71 -8.26 -28.17
C ASP A 854 16.13 -7.60 -29.42
N TYR A 855 15.72 -8.41 -30.42
CA TYR A 855 15.04 -7.90 -31.63
C TYR A 855 13.74 -7.14 -31.30
N PHE A 856 12.86 -7.71 -30.46
CA PHE A 856 11.62 -7.02 -30.07
C PHE A 856 11.87 -5.82 -29.16
N LEU A 857 12.85 -5.89 -28.25
CA LEU A 857 13.26 -4.74 -27.43
C LEU A 857 13.83 -3.60 -28.27
N ALA A 858 14.57 -3.92 -29.34
CA ALA A 858 15.07 -2.93 -30.29
C ALA A 858 13.92 -2.23 -31.03
N LEU A 859 12.90 -2.97 -31.48
CA LEU A 859 11.71 -2.40 -32.12
C LEU A 859 10.91 -1.51 -31.16
N LEU A 860 10.71 -1.96 -29.92
CA LEU A 860 10.06 -1.18 -28.87
C LEU A 860 10.81 0.13 -28.62
N ARG A 861 12.13 0.05 -28.43
CA ARG A 861 12.99 1.23 -28.19
C ARG A 861 12.92 2.19 -29.37
N GLU A 862 13.03 1.67 -30.60
CA GLU A 862 12.99 2.48 -31.80
C GLU A 862 11.64 3.21 -31.93
N ALA A 863 10.52 2.52 -31.70
CA ALA A 863 9.20 3.14 -31.72
C ALA A 863 9.07 4.27 -30.66
N CYS A 864 9.54 4.02 -29.45
CA CYS A 864 9.52 4.99 -28.35
C CYS A 864 10.40 6.22 -28.60
N GLU A 865 11.55 6.06 -29.25
CA GLU A 865 12.48 7.16 -29.55
C GLU A 865 12.06 7.93 -30.82
N ARG A 866 11.44 7.26 -31.79
CA ARG A 866 11.06 7.84 -33.07
C ARG A 866 9.74 8.61 -33.02
N TYR A 867 8.74 8.10 -32.31
CA TYR A 867 7.37 8.61 -32.39
C TYR A 867 6.92 9.38 -31.16
N PRO A 868 6.04 10.38 -31.31
CA PRO A 868 5.44 11.10 -30.20
C PRO A 868 4.27 10.32 -29.58
N LEU A 869 4.47 9.03 -29.31
CA LEU A 869 3.46 8.12 -28.75
C LEU A 869 3.21 8.38 -27.26
N ASP A 870 2.06 7.95 -26.78
CA ASP A 870 1.69 7.96 -25.36
C ASP A 870 1.90 6.58 -24.72
N GLY A 871 1.91 5.51 -25.51
CA GLY A 871 2.20 4.16 -25.02
C GLY A 871 2.59 3.14 -26.08
N ILE A 872 3.05 1.99 -25.59
CA ILE A 872 3.32 0.78 -26.35
C ILE A 872 2.44 -0.35 -25.80
N GLU A 873 1.77 -1.06 -26.68
CA GLU A 873 1.08 -2.31 -26.37
C GLU A 873 1.88 -3.50 -26.89
N LEU A 874 2.08 -4.51 -26.05
CA LEU A 874 2.65 -5.80 -26.42
C LEU A 874 1.51 -6.80 -26.67
N ASP A 875 1.26 -7.14 -27.94
CA ASP A 875 0.17 -8.04 -28.33
C ASP A 875 0.64 -9.50 -28.32
N PHE A 876 0.54 -10.12 -27.14
CA PHE A 876 0.81 -11.55 -26.93
C PHE A 876 -0.31 -12.44 -27.45
N SER A 877 -1.49 -11.88 -27.73
CA SER A 877 -2.59 -12.59 -28.38
C SER A 877 -2.35 -12.79 -29.88
N ARG A 878 -1.24 -12.29 -30.45
CA ARG A 878 -0.87 -12.44 -31.88
C ARG A 878 0.55 -13.00 -32.06
N HIS A 879 0.78 -14.31 -32.01
CA HIS A 879 -0.02 -15.40 -31.45
C HIS A 879 0.65 -15.92 -30.15
N PRO A 880 -0.11 -16.55 -29.23
CA PRO A 880 0.39 -16.94 -27.92
C PRO A 880 1.24 -18.23 -27.95
N LEU A 881 2.38 -18.20 -28.66
CA LEU A 881 3.35 -19.29 -28.81
C LEU A 881 4.76 -18.70 -28.69
N PHE A 882 5.49 -18.97 -27.60
CA PHE A 882 6.75 -18.27 -27.32
C PHE A 882 7.94 -19.20 -27.03
N ALA A 883 7.71 -20.40 -26.47
CA ALA A 883 8.76 -21.39 -26.20
C ALA A 883 8.20 -22.82 -26.18
N SER A 884 9.08 -23.83 -26.28
CA SER A 884 8.71 -25.25 -26.31
C SER A 884 8.49 -25.90 -24.93
N LYS A 885 8.95 -25.27 -23.84
CA LYS A 885 8.73 -25.75 -22.45
C LYS A 885 8.11 -24.64 -21.60
N GLN A 886 6.95 -24.93 -21.00
CA GLN A 886 6.12 -23.94 -20.30
C GLN A 886 6.76 -23.39 -19.01
N GLU A 887 7.37 -24.23 -18.18
CA GLU A 887 7.88 -23.83 -16.84
C GLU A 887 9.11 -22.89 -16.87
N LYS A 888 9.84 -22.82 -18.00
CA LYS A 888 10.92 -21.82 -18.19
C LYS A 888 10.44 -20.54 -18.86
N ASN A 889 9.25 -20.54 -19.45
CA ASN A 889 8.78 -19.47 -20.33
C ASN A 889 8.28 -18.24 -19.55
N SER A 890 7.66 -18.44 -18.38
CA SER A 890 7.22 -17.34 -17.50
C SER A 890 8.38 -16.46 -17.06
N VAL A 891 9.48 -17.04 -16.59
CA VAL A 891 10.68 -16.30 -16.19
C VAL A 891 11.27 -15.49 -17.35
N ILE A 892 11.31 -16.09 -18.55
CA ILE A 892 11.84 -15.46 -19.76
C ILE A 892 10.99 -14.25 -20.16
N LEU A 893 9.67 -14.40 -20.15
CA LEU A 893 8.75 -13.32 -20.53
C LEU A 893 8.61 -12.26 -19.43
N ASN A 894 8.72 -12.62 -18.14
CA ASN A 894 8.81 -11.65 -17.05
C ASN A 894 10.03 -10.74 -17.22
N ARG A 895 11.21 -11.32 -17.48
CA ARG A 895 12.42 -10.51 -17.76
C ARG A 895 12.25 -9.63 -18.99
N PHE A 896 11.57 -10.12 -20.02
CA PHE A 896 11.25 -9.32 -21.20
C PHE A 896 10.38 -8.11 -20.84
N ILE A 897 9.32 -8.30 -20.05
CA ILE A 897 8.44 -7.23 -19.56
C ILE A 897 9.22 -6.24 -18.69
N GLU A 898 10.08 -6.72 -17.79
CA GLU A 898 10.95 -5.87 -16.96
C GLU A 898 11.85 -4.97 -17.82
N HIS A 899 12.49 -5.54 -18.85
CA HIS A 899 13.33 -4.77 -19.78
C HIS A 899 12.51 -3.79 -20.64
N ALA A 900 11.32 -4.19 -21.09
CA ALA A 900 10.41 -3.33 -21.82
C ALA A 900 10.01 -2.13 -20.95
N ARG A 901 9.61 -2.37 -19.70
CA ARG A 901 9.25 -1.32 -18.73
C ARG A 901 10.40 -0.40 -18.41
N ALA A 902 11.60 -0.94 -18.15
CA ALA A 902 12.79 -0.14 -17.90
C ALA A 902 13.11 0.76 -19.10
N THR A 903 12.92 0.24 -20.32
CA THR A 903 13.13 1.01 -21.55
C THR A 903 12.10 2.13 -21.71
N THR A 904 10.80 1.86 -21.48
CA THR A 904 9.76 2.88 -21.59
C THR A 904 9.91 3.98 -20.54
N ARG A 905 10.25 3.64 -19.28
CA ARG A 905 10.56 4.63 -18.23
C ARG A 905 11.75 5.51 -18.61
N ALA A 906 12.89 4.91 -18.94
CA ALA A 906 14.10 5.67 -19.28
C ALA A 906 13.93 6.59 -20.50
N ILE A 907 13.07 6.24 -21.47
CA ILE A 907 12.73 7.14 -22.58
C ILE A 907 11.71 8.20 -22.14
N GLY A 908 10.72 7.81 -21.35
CA GLY A 908 9.71 8.70 -20.77
C GLY A 908 10.34 9.84 -19.95
N ASP A 909 11.33 9.51 -19.12
CA ASP A 909 12.07 10.47 -18.30
C ASP A 909 12.85 11.45 -19.19
N ARG A 910 13.56 10.94 -20.21
CA ARG A 910 14.32 11.77 -21.16
C ARG A 910 13.44 12.77 -21.92
N ARG A 911 12.17 12.44 -22.17
CA ARG A 911 11.21 13.33 -22.85
C ARG A 911 10.32 14.13 -21.90
N ASN A 912 10.50 13.97 -20.58
CA ASN A 912 9.68 14.56 -19.53
C ASN A 912 8.17 14.27 -19.70
N ARG A 913 7.85 13.03 -20.09
CA ARG A 913 6.47 12.56 -20.29
C ARG A 913 6.43 11.03 -20.24
N PRO A 914 5.62 10.40 -19.39
CA PRO A 914 5.60 8.94 -19.27
C PRO A 914 5.22 8.25 -20.59
N ILE A 915 5.70 7.03 -20.78
CA ILE A 915 5.28 6.12 -21.87
C ILE A 915 4.56 4.94 -21.22
N LEU A 916 3.27 4.80 -21.51
CA LEU A 916 2.49 3.68 -21.04
C LEU A 916 2.99 2.37 -21.67
N LEU A 917 3.00 1.29 -20.92
CA LEU A 917 3.25 -0.06 -21.39
C LEU A 917 2.02 -0.91 -21.08
N SER A 918 1.38 -1.47 -22.08
CA SER A 918 0.25 -2.39 -21.90
C SER A 918 0.54 -3.75 -22.51
N ALA A 919 -0.24 -4.75 -22.11
CA ALA A 919 -0.22 -6.07 -22.74
C ALA A 919 -1.63 -6.50 -23.15
N ARG A 920 -1.72 -7.04 -24.37
CA ARG A 920 -2.92 -7.71 -24.87
C ARG A 920 -2.69 -9.22 -24.79
N ILE A 921 -3.55 -9.90 -24.04
CA ILE A 921 -3.32 -11.27 -23.55
C ILE A 921 -4.52 -12.19 -23.84
N PRO A 922 -4.35 -13.53 -23.81
CA PRO A 922 -5.44 -14.47 -23.97
C PRO A 922 -6.60 -14.27 -22.97
N SER A 923 -7.80 -14.73 -23.34
CA SER A 923 -9.04 -14.50 -22.60
C SER A 923 -9.20 -15.22 -21.25
N THR A 924 -8.28 -16.10 -20.84
CA THR A 924 -8.33 -16.75 -19.51
C THR A 924 -6.94 -16.87 -18.89
N LEU A 925 -6.84 -16.88 -17.56
CA LEU A 925 -5.57 -17.08 -16.85
C LEU A 925 -4.95 -18.44 -17.19
N GLN A 926 -5.77 -19.47 -17.40
CA GLN A 926 -5.31 -20.78 -17.84
C GLN A 926 -4.62 -20.72 -19.21
N ARG A 927 -5.21 -20.00 -20.19
CA ARG A 927 -4.60 -19.82 -21.52
C ARG A 927 -3.33 -18.98 -21.46
N CYS A 928 -3.30 -17.96 -20.59
CA CYS A 928 -2.09 -17.18 -20.32
C CYS A 928 -0.96 -18.07 -19.78
N THR A 929 -1.27 -18.88 -18.76
CA THR A 929 -0.32 -19.83 -18.16
C THR A 929 0.16 -20.86 -19.17
N ALA A 930 -0.72 -21.40 -20.01
CA ALA A 930 -0.37 -22.34 -21.07
C ALA A 930 0.56 -21.73 -22.13
N ALA A 931 0.47 -20.42 -22.35
CA ALA A 931 1.37 -19.65 -23.21
C ALA A 931 2.64 -19.17 -22.47
N GLY A 932 2.77 -19.45 -21.17
CA GLY A 932 3.88 -19.00 -20.31
C GLY A 932 3.83 -17.52 -19.93
N LEU A 933 2.66 -16.89 -19.96
CA LEU A 933 2.46 -15.49 -19.58
C LEU A 933 2.10 -15.42 -18.09
N ALA A 934 3.02 -14.94 -17.25
CA ALA A 934 2.75 -14.76 -15.81
C ALA A 934 2.10 -13.39 -15.56
N VAL A 935 0.86 -13.25 -16.04
CA VAL A 935 0.10 -11.99 -16.03
C VAL A 935 -0.07 -11.42 -14.61
N ALA A 936 -0.30 -12.29 -13.62
CA ALA A 936 -0.39 -11.89 -12.22
C ALA A 936 0.89 -11.19 -11.76
N ASP A 937 2.07 -11.70 -12.15
CA ASP A 937 3.34 -11.06 -11.85
C ASP A 937 3.40 -9.68 -12.51
N TRP A 938 3.05 -9.57 -13.80
CA TRP A 938 3.11 -8.31 -14.53
C TRP A 938 2.24 -7.21 -13.89
N CYS A 939 1.04 -7.57 -13.42
CA CYS A 939 0.14 -6.66 -12.71
C CYS A 939 0.65 -6.29 -11.32
N ARG A 940 1.12 -7.28 -10.57
CA ARG A 940 1.65 -7.10 -9.21
C ARG A 940 2.89 -6.21 -9.16
N PHE A 941 3.62 -6.18 -10.27
CA PHE A 941 4.97 -5.63 -10.35
C PHE A 941 5.10 -4.42 -11.26
N ASP A 942 3.99 -3.75 -11.58
CA ASP A 942 3.90 -2.58 -12.46
C ASP A 942 4.60 -2.81 -13.82
N GLY A 943 4.66 -4.07 -14.26
CA GLY A 943 5.21 -4.47 -15.55
C GLY A 943 4.40 -3.87 -16.69
N VAL A 944 3.11 -3.62 -16.48
CA VAL A 944 2.19 -2.98 -17.42
C VAL A 944 1.25 -2.01 -16.67
N ASP A 945 0.80 -0.95 -17.34
CA ASP A 945 -0.09 0.08 -16.80
C ASP A 945 -1.57 -0.28 -16.97
N PHE A 946 -1.88 -1.17 -17.92
CA PHE A 946 -3.19 -1.78 -18.08
C PHE A 946 -3.11 -3.06 -18.91
N LEU A 947 -4.14 -3.89 -18.80
CA LEU A 947 -4.29 -5.11 -19.58
C LEU A 947 -5.49 -5.05 -20.51
N THR A 948 -5.36 -5.71 -21.65
CA THR A 948 -6.50 -6.05 -22.51
C THR A 948 -6.61 -7.56 -22.63
N VAL A 949 -7.68 -8.13 -22.07
CA VAL A 949 -8.03 -9.54 -22.29
C VAL A 949 -8.70 -9.68 -23.64
N ALA A 950 -8.12 -10.49 -24.53
CA ALA A 950 -8.54 -10.55 -25.91
C ALA A 950 -8.57 -11.98 -26.46
N PRO A 951 -9.65 -12.35 -27.15
CA PRO A 951 -9.65 -13.55 -27.96
C PRO A 951 -8.81 -13.35 -29.23
N PHE A 952 -8.44 -14.46 -29.89
CA PHE A 952 -7.63 -14.39 -31.10
C PHE A 952 -8.38 -13.72 -32.26
N GLN A 953 -9.55 -14.19 -32.69
CA GLN A 953 -10.26 -13.61 -33.86
C GLN A 953 -11.77 -13.45 -33.67
N SER A 954 -12.43 -14.42 -33.03
CA SER A 954 -13.86 -14.33 -32.69
C SER A 954 -14.06 -13.60 -31.38
N THR A 955 -15.17 -12.86 -31.26
CA THR A 955 -15.66 -12.36 -29.97
C THR A 955 -16.03 -13.55 -29.08
N GLU A 956 -15.52 -13.53 -27.85
CA GLU A 956 -16.00 -14.38 -26.76
C GLU A 956 -16.88 -13.48 -25.87
N THR A 957 -18.17 -13.81 -25.73
CA THR A 957 -19.13 -12.99 -24.99
C THR A 957 -19.07 -13.19 -23.47
N GLU A 958 -18.41 -14.26 -23.03
CA GLU A 958 -18.29 -14.67 -21.62
C GLU A 958 -16.81 -14.79 -21.22
N ILE A 959 -16.04 -13.72 -21.40
CA ILE A 959 -14.67 -13.67 -20.87
C ILE A 959 -14.76 -13.52 -19.35
N PRO A 960 -14.12 -14.39 -18.54
CA PRO A 960 -14.14 -14.29 -17.08
C PRO A 960 -13.19 -13.18 -16.60
N VAL A 961 -13.53 -11.91 -16.88
CA VAL A 961 -12.67 -10.76 -16.57
C VAL A 961 -12.38 -10.65 -15.06
N TRP A 962 -13.32 -11.08 -14.22
CA TRP A 962 -13.19 -11.14 -12.77
C TRP A 962 -11.97 -11.98 -12.32
N GLU A 963 -11.57 -13.04 -13.05
CA GLU A 963 -10.36 -13.81 -12.73
C GLU A 963 -9.11 -12.94 -12.79
N PHE A 964 -9.05 -12.04 -13.78
CA PHE A 964 -7.94 -11.11 -13.95
C PHE A 964 -8.00 -9.99 -12.90
N LYS A 965 -9.19 -9.47 -12.57
CA LYS A 965 -9.34 -8.46 -11.51
C LYS A 965 -8.85 -8.94 -10.14
N VAL A 966 -8.98 -10.23 -9.84
CA VAL A 966 -8.45 -10.82 -8.59
C VAL A 966 -6.92 -10.73 -8.52
N VAL A 967 -6.22 -10.85 -9.65
CA VAL A 967 -4.75 -10.83 -9.71
C VAL A 967 -4.15 -9.50 -10.20
N CYS A 968 -5.00 -8.59 -10.69
CA CYS A 968 -4.67 -7.29 -11.25
C CYS A 968 -5.56 -6.20 -10.62
N ASP A 969 -5.53 -6.10 -9.29
CA ASP A 969 -6.36 -5.17 -8.51
C ASP A 969 -5.88 -3.71 -8.59
N ARG A 970 -4.59 -3.49 -8.91
CA ARG A 970 -3.97 -2.15 -9.00
C ARG A 970 -4.04 -1.49 -10.38
N ILE A 971 -4.35 -2.24 -11.44
CA ILE A 971 -4.37 -1.70 -12.81
C ILE A 971 -5.70 -1.99 -13.53
N PRO A 972 -6.09 -1.16 -14.52
CA PRO A 972 -7.30 -1.40 -15.28
C PRO A 972 -7.22 -2.66 -16.16
N VAL A 973 -8.31 -3.42 -16.21
CA VAL A 973 -8.47 -4.57 -17.11
C VAL A 973 -9.60 -4.29 -18.11
N TYR A 974 -9.22 -4.21 -19.38
CA TYR A 974 -10.12 -3.99 -20.52
C TYR A 974 -10.43 -5.30 -21.24
N ALA A 975 -11.61 -5.40 -21.86
CA ALA A 975 -12.00 -6.58 -22.62
C ALA A 975 -12.19 -6.28 -24.11
N SER A 976 -11.67 -7.17 -24.97
CA SER A 976 -11.69 -6.97 -26.41
C SER A 976 -12.89 -7.61 -27.10
N LEU A 977 -13.55 -6.84 -27.98
CA LEU A 977 -14.51 -7.35 -28.96
C LEU A 977 -13.79 -7.72 -30.26
N GLY A 978 -14.00 -8.97 -30.71
CA GLY A 978 -13.37 -9.56 -31.89
C GLY A 978 -14.08 -9.25 -33.21
N ALA A 979 -13.63 -9.91 -34.28
CA ALA A 979 -14.10 -9.69 -35.66
C ALA A 979 -15.52 -10.24 -35.94
N THR A 980 -15.83 -11.37 -35.31
CA THR A 980 -17.01 -12.19 -35.63
C THR A 980 -17.54 -12.90 -34.38
N LEU A 981 -18.82 -13.25 -34.35
CA LEU A 981 -19.39 -14.19 -33.38
C LEU A 981 -19.82 -15.45 -34.13
N GLY A 982 -19.30 -16.61 -33.73
CA GLY A 982 -19.57 -17.88 -34.44
C GLY A 982 -19.16 -17.86 -35.93
N GLY A 983 -18.14 -17.06 -36.29
CA GLY A 983 -17.68 -16.91 -37.68
C GLY A 983 -18.52 -15.97 -38.55
N ARG A 984 -19.52 -15.28 -37.98
CA ARG A 984 -20.34 -14.28 -38.69
C ARG A 984 -20.08 -12.86 -38.16
N PRO A 985 -20.18 -11.82 -39.01
CA PRO A 985 -20.16 -10.44 -38.54
C PRO A 985 -21.23 -10.20 -37.46
N MET A 986 -20.89 -9.45 -36.42
CA MET A 986 -21.83 -9.14 -35.34
C MET A 986 -22.79 -8.02 -35.77
N ALA A 987 -24.07 -8.16 -35.44
CA ALA A 987 -25.02 -7.06 -35.47
C ALA A 987 -24.74 -6.07 -34.32
N GLU A 988 -25.21 -4.83 -34.45
CA GLU A 988 -25.00 -3.79 -33.42
C GLU A 988 -25.59 -4.21 -32.07
N GLU A 989 -26.79 -4.81 -32.07
CA GLU A 989 -27.46 -5.29 -30.85
C GLU A 989 -26.67 -6.41 -30.16
N THR A 990 -25.96 -7.24 -30.94
CA THR A 990 -25.10 -8.30 -30.42
C THR A 990 -23.80 -7.75 -29.84
N ALA A 991 -23.22 -6.72 -30.45
CA ALA A 991 -22.06 -6.01 -29.91
C ALA A 991 -22.37 -5.34 -28.57
N ARG A 992 -23.54 -4.69 -28.46
CA ARG A 992 -24.05 -4.09 -27.20
C ARG A 992 -24.26 -5.15 -26.12
N ALA A 993 -24.83 -6.30 -26.48
CA ALA A 993 -25.03 -7.43 -25.57
C ALA A 993 -23.70 -8.01 -25.06
N ALA A 994 -22.72 -8.19 -25.95
CA ALA A 994 -21.39 -8.66 -25.61
C ALA A 994 -20.66 -7.67 -24.68
N ALA A 995 -20.71 -6.37 -24.98
CA ALA A 995 -20.13 -5.35 -24.12
C ALA A 995 -20.76 -5.35 -22.72
N ALA A 996 -22.10 -5.46 -22.63
CA ALA A 996 -22.80 -5.52 -21.35
C ALA A 996 -22.34 -6.72 -20.51
N ALA A 997 -22.25 -7.91 -21.12
CA ALA A 997 -21.78 -9.12 -20.44
C ALA A 997 -20.33 -8.96 -19.94
N LEU A 998 -19.45 -8.32 -20.72
CA LEU A 998 -18.06 -8.09 -20.32
C LEU A 998 -17.94 -7.10 -19.15
N PHE A 999 -18.76 -6.04 -19.14
CA PHE A 999 -18.83 -5.12 -18.00
C PHE A 999 -19.38 -5.81 -16.75
N ASP A 1000 -20.44 -6.62 -16.87
CA ASP A 1000 -20.98 -7.41 -15.76
C ASP A 1000 -19.93 -8.39 -15.19
N ASN A 1001 -18.98 -8.83 -16.01
CA ASN A 1001 -17.85 -9.67 -15.59
C ASN A 1001 -16.65 -8.87 -15.03
N GLY A 1002 -16.75 -7.55 -14.91
CA GLY A 1002 -15.74 -6.70 -14.26
C GLY A 1002 -14.76 -5.99 -15.20
N ALA A 1003 -15.04 -5.92 -16.51
CA ALA A 1003 -14.24 -5.09 -17.42
C ALA A 1003 -14.40 -3.60 -17.09
N GLU A 1004 -13.28 -2.86 -17.09
CA GLU A 1004 -13.27 -1.41 -16.83
C GLU A 1004 -13.42 -0.57 -18.11
N GLY A 1005 -13.50 -1.24 -19.26
CA GLY A 1005 -13.77 -0.64 -20.56
C GLY A 1005 -13.66 -1.65 -21.69
N ILE A 1006 -14.09 -1.23 -22.89
CA ILE A 1006 -14.09 -2.05 -24.08
C ILE A 1006 -12.95 -1.66 -25.02
N TYR A 1007 -12.29 -2.68 -25.55
CA TYR A 1007 -11.29 -2.59 -26.60
C TYR A 1007 -11.89 -3.08 -27.92
N LEU A 1008 -12.16 -2.17 -28.84
CA LEU A 1008 -12.74 -2.49 -30.15
C LEU A 1008 -11.66 -2.52 -31.23
N SER A 1009 -11.58 -3.61 -31.99
CA SER A 1009 -10.71 -3.71 -33.17
C SER A 1009 -11.44 -3.26 -34.43
N SER A 1010 -10.76 -2.57 -35.36
CA SER A 1010 -11.30 -2.19 -36.68
C SER A 1010 -11.85 -3.40 -37.45
N THR A 1011 -11.24 -4.57 -37.26
CA THR A 1011 -11.66 -5.84 -37.86
C THR A 1011 -13.02 -6.36 -37.38
N ALA A 1012 -13.61 -5.76 -36.32
CA ALA A 1012 -14.95 -6.09 -35.82
C ALA A 1012 -16.08 -5.74 -36.79
N ALA A 1013 -15.81 -4.89 -37.79
CA ALA A 1013 -16.82 -4.35 -38.71
C ALA A 1013 -18.01 -3.68 -37.98
N ILE A 1014 -17.81 -3.25 -36.73
CA ILE A 1014 -18.76 -2.47 -35.94
C ILE A 1014 -18.52 -0.99 -36.27
N PRO A 1015 -19.55 -0.22 -36.67
CA PRO A 1015 -19.41 1.21 -36.92
C PRO A 1015 -18.93 1.96 -35.67
N LEU A 1016 -17.99 2.89 -35.81
CA LEU A 1016 -17.50 3.74 -34.72
C LEU A 1016 -18.64 4.53 -34.02
N THR A 1017 -19.74 4.81 -34.73
CA THR A 1017 -20.93 5.43 -34.11
C THR A 1017 -21.54 4.57 -33.00
N VAL A 1018 -21.50 3.25 -33.13
CA VAL A 1018 -21.97 2.29 -32.12
C VAL A 1018 -20.99 2.21 -30.94
N PHE A 1019 -19.69 2.39 -31.17
CA PHE A 1019 -18.68 2.34 -30.11
C PHE A 1019 -18.95 3.34 -28.97
N LYS A 1020 -19.54 4.50 -29.29
CA LYS A 1020 -19.98 5.49 -28.29
C LYS A 1020 -20.95 4.90 -27.26
N GLU A 1021 -21.73 3.91 -27.65
CA GLU A 1021 -22.70 3.22 -26.80
C GLU A 1021 -22.03 2.10 -26.00
N LEU A 1022 -20.90 1.56 -26.46
CA LEU A 1022 -20.19 0.42 -25.83
C LEU A 1022 -19.22 0.83 -24.70
N ARG A 1023 -19.11 2.13 -24.41
CA ARG A 1023 -18.07 2.68 -23.52
C ARG A 1023 -18.34 2.46 -22.01
N SER A 1024 -19.58 2.17 -21.62
CA SER A 1024 -19.96 1.93 -20.22
C SER A 1024 -21.31 1.23 -20.12
N MET A 1025 -21.59 0.62 -18.96
CA MET A 1025 -22.91 0.07 -18.66
C MET A 1025 -24.02 1.12 -18.68
N GLU A 1026 -23.73 2.34 -18.24
CA GLU A 1026 -24.68 3.46 -18.29
C GLU A 1026 -25.07 3.80 -19.74
N ALA A 1027 -24.10 3.86 -20.66
CA ALA A 1027 -24.37 4.11 -22.07
C ALA A 1027 -25.18 2.98 -22.71
N LEU A 1028 -25.01 1.75 -22.22
CA LEU A 1028 -25.72 0.56 -22.68
C LEU A 1028 -27.12 0.41 -22.10
N ALA A 1029 -27.44 1.00 -20.94
CA ALA A 1029 -28.65 0.71 -20.17
C ALA A 1029 -29.95 0.79 -21.00
N ASN A 1030 -30.05 1.81 -21.87
CA ASN A 1030 -31.25 2.08 -22.67
C ASN A 1030 -31.15 1.60 -24.14
N GLN A 1031 -30.12 0.83 -24.50
CA GLN A 1031 -29.93 0.34 -25.86
C GLN A 1031 -30.50 -1.08 -26.04
N SER A 1032 -31.00 -1.37 -27.24
CA SER A 1032 -31.43 -2.72 -27.64
C SER A 1032 -30.25 -3.69 -27.65
N LYS A 1033 -30.39 -4.82 -26.95
CA LYS A 1033 -29.37 -5.87 -26.81
C LYS A 1033 -29.93 -7.19 -27.30
N LEU A 1034 -29.14 -7.93 -28.09
CA LEU A 1034 -29.45 -9.29 -28.53
C LEU A 1034 -28.37 -10.24 -28.02
N TYR A 1035 -28.66 -10.92 -26.92
CA TYR A 1035 -27.79 -11.96 -26.36
C TYR A 1035 -27.87 -13.22 -27.23
N ALA A 1036 -26.84 -13.41 -28.05
CA ALA A 1036 -26.69 -14.59 -28.89
C ALA A 1036 -25.79 -15.61 -28.17
N TRP A 1037 -26.29 -16.84 -28.04
CA TRP A 1037 -25.63 -17.98 -27.43
C TRP A 1037 -25.01 -18.89 -28.49
#